data_AF-A0A924LVD2-F1
#
_entry.id   AF-A0A924LVD2-F1
#
_cell.length_a   1.000
_cell.length_b   1.000
_cell.length_c   1.000
_cell.angle_alpha   90.00
_cell.angle_beta   90.00
_cell.angle_gamma   90.00
#
_symmetry.space_group_name_H-M   'P 1'
#
loop_
_entity.id
_entity.type
_entity.pdbx_description
1 polymer ?
#
loop_
_entity_poly.entity_id
_entity_poly.type
_entity_poly.pdbx_seq_one_letter_code
_entity_poly.pdbx_strand_id
1 'polypeptide(L)'
;MKKLILLFIFFVIIIKSHAQEIAANSSVGGLFETVFDQYGNTYNLSELKIGAPTKSKLNSTMLSSTLLCTTGIFELYFEAGCGMDIVSDITQNNLNSARRAVACQVFTDLSNFINTPLKNLGNTTKIKIWVRGISQVGAPQNALGMATSVTCKPIATPSGIGGIADNEIWKTIISGTDSFTNVVNPPITGGQSSQVSGLYYHGIMAFNFTNFTNWNTNLAINAPLGQLDLYTIMLHEVIHSLGFASLIRGDGTSFGGNYYIRYDRFLKNSDSSKFLITNNNSCDMYNYSFNPLLLSAILQPSLPCLTQQTTCGTAIKFVGTSTVPVYTPNCFEPGSSLSHFEDQCIGSPNGNNSNSYFVMTDANGAGVTKRFLKPEEKNALGDIGYSLNGTYGNNANVFNSFINYGLVTNGVNVAGINDGLNPDGTFKYFDIQNSQITINSSTNSLIRILSNDPNATNFECLQDLYDTTATFNGLQTLSGSNTTNVVFSSSIKGLHLLRYIPVNSINGQKGNITYIYVYVDTATNCAISTNSSDLVLNGGFEQVSSVPDSMTQIEKACGWFNSGSASTDLLSSLSNDLRIKIPCSRSYGFQDCNNNTGSNYIGMANVKNYYAQEMNAESVKTKLKNALLPNANYQLSFDVSQSENGSSSAMKFQAYFGMNGNPISGSGNIPIANSNMLFTNPTFSSNTDGWDKVVMNVNSINGGEQYLYIGALSDNVQFQLKTAAPLGVGGCNYNNNYNLSPWITKFTAFYFVDNISLIPLNSGSINLPGSICNGQNLNSLGNYLNNIATTGVFSGLGITLLNGIYSFNSTIAGLGTKLISYSYTNISGNQVTIYHNIVVSDCSSISCPGSLIFNNPQTVTGVTYQASNSIITDTNYLVNAGSIKTLKAGNSVTLSPNSEVKANSTSNFTAQIANCTQTSARIAGNNIIEDLPIEKGNVEIVIYPNPFEKMFNIQVVGDELSKIKVATLDGKIIYDIQNLEKETYIFQSEILPNGIYLVNIETKNGTMFNKKIIKN
;
A
#
# COMPACT_ATOMS: atom_id res chain seq x y z
N MET A 1 44.28 -1.94 -36.10
CA MET A 1 43.11 -1.07 -35.83
C MET A 1 41.76 -1.79 -35.88
N LYS A 2 41.41 -2.56 -36.94
CA LYS A 2 40.11 -3.29 -36.99
C LYS A 2 39.90 -4.35 -35.89
N LYS A 3 40.95 -5.00 -35.39
CA LYS A 3 40.86 -5.97 -34.26
C LYS A 3 40.70 -5.30 -32.87
N LEU A 4 41.18 -4.07 -32.68
CA LEU A 4 40.97 -3.33 -31.43
C LEU A 4 39.56 -2.74 -31.35
N ILE A 5 38.99 -2.34 -32.49
CA ILE A 5 37.61 -1.85 -32.60
C ILE A 5 36.60 -2.99 -32.38
N LEU A 6 36.89 -4.20 -32.86
CA LEU A 6 36.04 -5.37 -32.57
C LEU A 6 36.08 -5.78 -31.09
N LEU A 7 37.25 -5.67 -30.43
CA LEU A 7 37.37 -5.96 -29.00
C LEU A 7 36.66 -4.91 -28.13
N PHE A 8 36.68 -3.64 -28.56
CA PHE A 8 35.95 -2.56 -27.88
C PHE A 8 34.43 -2.69 -28.07
N ILE A 9 33.96 -3.12 -29.25
CA ILE A 9 32.53 -3.41 -29.48
C ILE A 9 32.09 -4.65 -28.68
N PHE A 10 32.94 -5.67 -28.52
CA PHE A 10 32.63 -6.82 -27.66
C PHE A 10 32.62 -6.46 -26.16
N PHE A 11 33.45 -5.52 -25.71
CA PHE A 11 33.43 -5.03 -24.33
C PHE A 11 32.23 -4.10 -24.04
N VAL A 12 31.78 -3.32 -25.03
CA VAL A 12 30.58 -2.46 -24.91
C VAL A 12 29.28 -3.27 -24.90
N ILE A 13 29.26 -4.49 -25.49
CA ILE A 13 28.08 -5.37 -25.47
C ILE A 13 27.95 -6.15 -24.14
N ILE A 14 29.01 -6.26 -23.34
CA ILE A 14 29.00 -6.97 -22.04
C ILE A 14 28.62 -6.05 -20.86
N ILE A 15 28.55 -4.72 -21.06
CA ILE A 15 28.02 -3.78 -20.06
C ILE A 15 26.61 -3.34 -20.47
N LYS A 16 25.68 -4.29 -20.57
CA LYS A 16 24.29 -3.97 -20.22
C LYS A 16 24.23 -3.94 -18.69
N SER A 17 24.62 -2.80 -18.13
CA SER A 17 24.23 -2.44 -16.77
C SER A 17 22.72 -2.63 -16.70
N HIS A 18 22.29 -3.67 -15.98
CA HIS A 18 20.94 -3.72 -15.48
C HIS A 18 20.85 -2.52 -14.54
N ALA A 19 20.32 -1.41 -15.04
CA ALA A 19 19.70 -0.44 -14.16
C ALA A 19 18.55 -1.22 -13.54
N GLN A 20 18.81 -1.79 -12.36
CA GLN A 20 17.77 -2.36 -11.53
C GLN A 20 16.90 -1.16 -11.17
N GLU A 21 15.79 -1.00 -11.90
CA GLU A 21 14.70 -0.16 -11.42
C GLU A 21 14.45 -0.63 -9.99
N ILE A 22 14.66 0.25 -9.01
CA ILE A 22 14.23 0.00 -7.63
C ILE A 22 12.70 0.14 -7.68
N ALA A 23 12.04 -0.84 -8.29
CA ALA A 23 10.62 -1.03 -8.19
C ALA A 23 10.38 -1.60 -6.80
N ALA A 24 9.50 -0.95 -6.03
CA ALA A 24 9.02 -1.50 -4.78
C ALA A 24 8.39 -2.87 -5.04
N ASN A 25 8.70 -3.84 -4.18
CA ASN A 25 8.07 -5.15 -4.25
C ASN A 25 6.56 -5.00 -3.99
N SER A 26 5.75 -5.52 -4.91
CA SER A 26 4.29 -5.56 -4.78
C SER A 26 3.82 -6.63 -3.79
N SER A 27 4.73 -7.52 -3.37
CA SER A 27 4.52 -8.53 -2.34
C SER A 27 5.40 -8.29 -1.11
N VAL A 28 4.96 -8.80 0.04
CA VAL A 28 5.71 -8.70 1.30
C VAL A 28 7.10 -9.32 1.16
N GLY A 29 8.13 -8.50 1.36
CA GLY A 29 9.53 -8.91 1.20
C GLY A 29 9.91 -9.36 -0.23
N GLY A 30 9.06 -9.15 -1.24
CA GLY A 30 9.26 -9.68 -2.59
C GLY A 30 9.06 -11.20 -2.70
N LEU A 31 8.49 -11.84 -1.67
CA LEU A 31 8.41 -13.29 -1.60
C LEU A 31 7.44 -13.89 -2.61
N PHE A 32 6.44 -13.14 -3.06
CA PHE A 32 5.44 -13.59 -4.04
C PHE A 32 5.43 -12.70 -5.30
N GLU A 33 6.57 -12.10 -5.63
CA GLU A 33 6.65 -11.07 -6.68
C GLU A 33 6.46 -11.64 -8.09
N THR A 34 6.74 -12.93 -8.27
CA THR A 34 6.52 -13.64 -9.53
C THR A 34 5.40 -14.67 -9.35
N VAL A 35 4.35 -14.52 -10.13
CA VAL A 35 3.26 -15.48 -10.21
C VAL A 35 3.30 -16.19 -11.56
N PHE A 36 2.65 -17.34 -11.66
CA PHE A 36 2.62 -18.12 -12.89
C PHE A 36 1.23 -18.65 -13.21
N ASP A 37 1.00 -19.01 -14.48
CA ASP A 37 -0.24 -19.60 -14.95
C ASP A 37 -0.07 -21.07 -15.36
N GLN A 38 -1.16 -21.72 -15.78
CA GLN A 38 -1.15 -23.16 -16.12
C GLN A 38 -0.31 -23.51 -17.35
N TYR A 39 0.00 -22.52 -18.20
CA TYR A 39 0.85 -22.68 -19.37
C TYR A 39 2.34 -22.44 -19.04
N GLY A 40 2.64 -22.10 -17.78
CA GLY A 40 3.98 -21.77 -17.33
C GLY A 40 4.42 -20.35 -17.70
N ASN A 41 3.50 -19.48 -18.15
CA ASN A 41 3.83 -18.06 -18.29
C ASN A 41 4.01 -17.45 -16.90
N THR A 42 5.01 -16.59 -16.76
CA THR A 42 5.29 -15.86 -15.52
C THR A 42 4.93 -14.40 -15.66
N TYR A 43 4.35 -13.82 -14.61
CA TYR A 43 3.95 -12.43 -14.53
C TYR A 43 4.56 -11.82 -13.28
N ASN A 44 5.00 -10.56 -13.36
CA ASN A 44 5.28 -9.81 -12.15
C ASN A 44 3.94 -9.45 -11.48
N LEU A 45 3.86 -9.54 -10.16
CA LEU A 45 2.62 -9.26 -9.42
C LEU A 45 2.07 -7.86 -9.73
N SER A 46 2.95 -6.86 -9.89
CA SER A 46 2.56 -5.49 -10.27
C SER A 46 1.80 -5.41 -11.61
N GLU A 47 2.05 -6.33 -12.55
CA GLU A 47 1.37 -6.36 -13.85
C GLU A 47 -0.09 -6.82 -13.76
N LEU A 48 -0.44 -7.51 -12.66
CA LEU A 48 -1.80 -7.97 -12.40
C LEU A 48 -2.63 -6.96 -11.62
N LYS A 49 -2.04 -5.83 -11.22
CA LYS A 49 -2.74 -4.76 -10.52
C LYS A 49 -3.76 -4.09 -11.45
N ILE A 50 -4.99 -4.00 -11.00
CA ILE A 50 -6.10 -3.40 -11.75
C ILE A 50 -5.84 -1.92 -11.93
N GLY A 51 -6.02 -1.44 -13.16
CA GLY A 51 -5.75 -0.04 -13.53
C GLY A 51 -4.27 0.27 -13.75
N ALA A 52 -3.36 -0.67 -13.52
CA ALA A 52 -1.98 -0.51 -13.94
C ALA A 52 -1.94 -0.49 -15.49
N PRO A 53 -1.26 0.51 -16.10
CA PRO A 53 -1.17 0.56 -17.54
C PRO A 53 -0.24 -0.58 -17.99
N THR A 54 -0.68 -1.40 -18.94
CA THR A 54 0.07 -2.58 -19.39
C THR A 54 0.66 -2.36 -20.76
N LYS A 55 1.94 -2.72 -20.95
CA LYS A 55 2.58 -2.59 -22.27
C LYS A 55 2.07 -3.67 -23.21
N SER A 56 1.55 -3.26 -24.36
CA SER A 56 1.25 -4.15 -25.47
C SER A 56 2.51 -4.90 -25.91
N LYS A 57 2.40 -6.23 -26.05
CA LYS A 57 3.49 -7.09 -26.55
C LYS A 57 3.85 -6.82 -28.01
N LEU A 58 2.97 -6.17 -28.77
CA LEU A 58 3.15 -5.98 -30.22
C LEU A 58 3.84 -4.67 -30.60
N ASN A 59 3.55 -3.58 -29.89
CA ASN A 59 3.88 -2.22 -30.36
C ASN A 59 4.19 -1.23 -29.23
N SER A 60 4.48 -1.70 -28.00
CA SER A 60 4.88 -0.89 -26.84
C SER A 60 3.87 0.18 -26.37
N THR A 61 2.65 0.21 -26.93
CA THR A 61 1.57 1.10 -26.47
C THR A 61 1.02 0.63 -25.13
N MET A 62 0.64 1.58 -24.26
CA MET A 62 -0.03 1.27 -23.01
C MET A 62 -1.50 0.94 -23.28
N LEU A 63 -1.97 -0.18 -22.75
CA LEU A 63 -3.37 -0.61 -22.82
C LEU A 63 -4.02 -0.42 -21.45
N SER A 64 -5.27 0.03 -21.48
CA SER A 64 -6.14 0.13 -20.30
C SER A 64 -7.19 -0.96 -20.33
N SER A 65 -7.60 -1.42 -19.16
CA SER A 65 -8.74 -2.32 -18.97
C SER A 65 -9.93 -1.57 -18.35
N THR A 66 -11.14 -2.02 -18.65
CA THR A 66 -12.38 -1.42 -18.12
C THR A 66 -13.31 -2.50 -17.61
N LEU A 67 -13.86 -2.32 -16.40
CA LEU A 67 -14.93 -3.17 -15.88
C LEU A 67 -16.20 -2.95 -16.69
N LEU A 68 -16.61 -3.94 -17.48
CA LEU A 68 -17.82 -3.85 -18.32
C LEU A 68 -18.86 -4.94 -18.01
N CYS A 69 -18.57 -5.81 -17.06
CA CYS A 69 -19.48 -6.89 -16.68
C CYS A 69 -19.24 -7.34 -15.24
N THR A 70 -20.29 -7.32 -14.43
CA THR A 70 -20.30 -7.84 -13.06
C THR A 70 -21.45 -8.82 -12.93
N THR A 71 -21.15 -10.10 -12.68
CA THR A 71 -22.14 -11.19 -12.70
C THR A 71 -21.92 -12.13 -11.52
N GLY A 72 -22.82 -12.07 -10.54
CA GLY A 72 -22.76 -12.91 -9.36
C GLY A 72 -21.43 -12.78 -8.62
N ILE A 73 -20.59 -13.81 -8.62
CA ILE A 73 -19.27 -13.82 -7.94
C ILE A 73 -18.10 -13.27 -8.79
N PHE A 74 -18.33 -12.88 -10.04
CA PHE A 74 -17.29 -12.47 -10.99
C PHE A 74 -17.39 -11.00 -11.42
N GLU A 75 -16.23 -10.42 -11.71
CA GLU A 75 -16.04 -9.16 -12.42
C GLU A 75 -15.10 -9.37 -13.61
N LEU A 76 -15.52 -8.91 -14.79
CA LEU A 76 -14.75 -9.04 -16.03
C LEU A 76 -14.27 -7.66 -16.50
N TYR A 77 -12.95 -7.55 -16.63
CA TYR A 77 -12.28 -6.32 -17.05
C TYR A 77 -11.73 -6.50 -18.47
N PHE A 78 -12.20 -5.70 -19.41
CA PHE A 78 -11.91 -5.83 -20.83
C PHE A 78 -10.81 -4.86 -21.24
N GLU A 79 -9.68 -5.39 -21.72
CA GLU A 79 -8.57 -4.64 -22.29
C GLU A 79 -8.94 -4.08 -23.67
N ALA A 80 -8.50 -2.86 -23.96
CA ALA A 80 -8.66 -2.28 -25.30
C ALA A 80 -8.07 -3.21 -26.37
N GLY A 81 -8.85 -3.51 -27.41
CA GLY A 81 -8.47 -4.42 -28.49
C GLY A 81 -8.71 -5.92 -28.21
N CYS A 82 -9.35 -6.30 -27.10
CA CYS A 82 -9.69 -7.71 -26.84
C CYS A 82 -10.81 -8.26 -27.75
N GLY A 83 -11.52 -7.40 -28.50
CA GLY A 83 -12.64 -7.81 -29.36
C GLY A 83 -13.95 -8.03 -28.60
N MET A 84 -14.01 -7.58 -27.35
CA MET A 84 -15.19 -7.51 -26.48
C MET A 84 -15.28 -6.15 -25.74
N ASP A 85 -14.36 -5.24 -26.02
CA ASP A 85 -14.23 -3.89 -25.46
C ASP A 85 -15.18 -2.88 -26.12
N ILE A 86 -15.23 -1.66 -25.57
CA ILE A 86 -15.98 -0.55 -26.17
C ILE A 86 -15.07 0.16 -27.16
N VAL A 87 -15.56 0.30 -28.40
CA VAL A 87 -14.84 0.99 -29.48
C VAL A 87 -15.73 2.05 -30.13
N SER A 88 -15.12 3.03 -30.79
CA SER A 88 -15.85 4.13 -31.44
C SER A 88 -16.59 3.73 -32.70
N ASP A 89 -16.11 2.71 -33.43
CA ASP A 89 -16.80 2.16 -34.59
C ASP A 89 -18.08 1.42 -34.16
N ILE A 90 -19.25 1.90 -34.61
CA ILE A 90 -20.55 1.39 -34.17
C ILE A 90 -20.76 -0.08 -34.55
N THR A 91 -20.34 -0.49 -35.75
CA THR A 91 -20.53 -1.86 -36.23
C THR A 91 -19.66 -2.83 -35.43
N GLN A 92 -18.39 -2.48 -35.22
CA GLN A 92 -17.48 -3.25 -34.38
C GLN A 92 -17.92 -3.25 -32.92
N ASN A 93 -18.42 -2.12 -32.40
CA ASN A 93 -18.91 -2.03 -31.03
C ASN A 93 -20.15 -2.91 -30.80
N ASN A 94 -21.06 -3.00 -31.77
CA ASN A 94 -22.20 -3.92 -31.71
C ASN A 94 -21.75 -5.38 -31.68
N LEU A 95 -20.75 -5.74 -32.49
CA LEU A 95 -20.16 -7.08 -32.50
C LEU A 95 -19.45 -7.40 -31.17
N ASN A 96 -18.62 -6.48 -30.66
CA ASN A 96 -17.96 -6.60 -29.37
C ASN A 96 -18.99 -6.72 -28.23
N SER A 97 -20.08 -5.95 -28.30
CA SER A 97 -21.18 -6.01 -27.33
C SER A 97 -21.89 -7.36 -27.35
N ALA A 98 -22.14 -7.95 -28.52
CA ALA A 98 -22.73 -9.27 -28.63
C ALA A 98 -21.81 -10.36 -28.04
N ARG A 99 -20.51 -10.29 -28.30
CA ARG A 99 -19.50 -11.20 -27.71
C ARG A 99 -19.42 -11.05 -26.18
N ARG A 100 -19.41 -9.81 -25.69
CA ARG A 100 -19.41 -9.50 -24.26
C ARG A 100 -20.67 -10.00 -23.55
N ALA A 101 -21.83 -9.92 -24.20
CA ALA A 101 -23.07 -10.47 -23.66
C ALA A 101 -23.00 -11.99 -23.45
N VAL A 102 -22.39 -12.73 -24.39
CA VAL A 102 -22.10 -14.16 -24.21
C VAL A 102 -21.20 -14.39 -23.01
N ALA A 103 -20.16 -13.56 -22.84
CA ALA A 103 -19.26 -13.67 -21.69
C ALA A 103 -19.97 -13.49 -20.36
N CYS A 104 -20.75 -12.41 -20.23
CA CYS A 104 -21.56 -12.16 -19.04
C CYS A 104 -22.51 -13.33 -18.74
N GLN A 105 -23.10 -13.93 -19.78
CA GLN A 105 -24.02 -15.05 -19.58
C GLN A 105 -23.30 -16.32 -19.08
N VAL A 106 -22.16 -16.70 -19.68
CA VAL A 106 -21.36 -17.86 -19.22
C VAL A 106 -20.96 -17.71 -17.75
N PHE A 107 -20.46 -16.53 -17.36
CA PHE A 107 -20.07 -16.27 -15.97
C PHE A 107 -21.28 -16.15 -15.02
N THR A 108 -22.45 -15.73 -15.50
CA THR A 108 -23.70 -15.79 -14.73
C THR A 108 -24.09 -17.23 -14.43
N ASP A 109 -24.08 -18.10 -15.44
CA ASP A 109 -24.46 -19.50 -15.29
C ASP A 109 -23.46 -20.27 -14.41
N LEU A 110 -22.15 -20.02 -14.57
CA LEU A 110 -21.11 -20.54 -13.67
C LEU A 110 -21.25 -20.03 -12.24
N SER A 111 -21.49 -18.73 -12.07
CA SER A 111 -21.73 -18.16 -10.74
C SER A 111 -22.92 -18.83 -10.08
N ASN A 112 -24.03 -19.07 -10.79
CA ASN A 112 -25.19 -19.75 -10.24
C ASN A 112 -24.91 -21.21 -9.89
N PHE A 113 -24.07 -21.89 -10.68
CA PHE A 113 -23.70 -23.28 -10.48
C PHE A 113 -22.80 -23.49 -9.26
N ILE A 114 -21.85 -22.59 -9.00
CA ILE A 114 -20.87 -22.73 -7.91
C ILE A 114 -21.49 -22.32 -6.57
N ASN A 115 -21.42 -23.18 -5.58
CA ASN A 115 -21.77 -22.88 -4.19
C ASN A 115 -20.52 -22.40 -3.45
N THR A 116 -20.58 -21.18 -2.91
CA THR A 116 -19.40 -20.51 -2.35
C THR A 116 -19.79 -19.50 -1.26
N PRO A 117 -18.94 -19.32 -0.23
CA PRO A 117 -19.11 -18.25 0.77
C PRO A 117 -19.08 -16.82 0.18
N LEU A 118 -18.62 -16.63 -1.06
CA LEU A 118 -18.68 -15.33 -1.77
C LEU A 118 -20.12 -14.82 -1.97
N LYS A 119 -21.11 -15.72 -1.88
CA LYS A 119 -22.54 -15.37 -1.96
C LYS A 119 -23.17 -15.08 -0.60
N ASN A 120 -22.44 -15.22 0.49
CA ASN A 120 -22.97 -14.96 1.82
C ASN A 120 -23.35 -13.48 1.96
N LEU A 121 -24.44 -13.21 2.70
CA LEU A 121 -24.90 -11.85 2.95
C LEU A 121 -23.78 -11.01 3.58
N GLY A 122 -23.49 -9.85 3.00
CA GLY A 122 -22.43 -8.94 3.45
C GLY A 122 -21.05 -9.21 2.85
N ASN A 123 -20.85 -10.33 2.14
CA ASN A 123 -19.60 -10.56 1.41
C ASN A 123 -19.61 -9.79 0.08
N THR A 124 -18.68 -8.84 -0.07
CA THR A 124 -18.52 -8.01 -1.28
C THR A 124 -17.37 -8.47 -2.17
N THR A 125 -16.63 -9.51 -1.77
CA THR A 125 -15.49 -10.04 -2.52
C THR A 125 -15.93 -10.60 -3.88
N LYS A 126 -15.16 -10.28 -4.92
CA LYS A 126 -15.39 -10.74 -6.30
C LYS A 126 -14.10 -11.28 -6.91
N ILE A 127 -14.26 -12.33 -7.71
CA ILE A 127 -13.21 -12.87 -8.56
C ILE A 127 -13.07 -11.98 -9.79
N LYS A 128 -11.85 -11.52 -10.05
CA LYS A 128 -11.58 -10.53 -11.09
C LYS A 128 -10.83 -11.18 -12.24
N ILE A 129 -11.42 -11.15 -13.43
CA ILE A 129 -10.86 -11.75 -14.64
C ILE A 129 -10.43 -10.66 -15.60
N TRP A 130 -9.21 -10.78 -16.11
CA TRP A 130 -8.68 -9.89 -17.13
C TRP A 130 -8.91 -10.47 -18.52
N VAL A 131 -9.77 -9.83 -19.31
CA VAL A 131 -10.07 -10.21 -20.70
C VAL A 131 -9.14 -9.46 -21.63
N ARG A 132 -8.27 -10.19 -22.33
CA ARG A 132 -7.21 -9.65 -23.19
C ARG A 132 -7.38 -10.07 -24.65
N GLY A 133 -6.69 -9.35 -25.54
CA GLY A 133 -6.51 -9.83 -26.91
C GLY A 133 -5.64 -11.08 -26.95
N ILE A 134 -5.97 -12.07 -27.80
CA ILE A 134 -5.22 -13.34 -27.87
C ILE A 134 -3.73 -13.14 -28.20
N SER A 135 -3.39 -12.08 -28.94
CA SER A 135 -2.00 -11.73 -29.27
C SER A 135 -1.22 -11.12 -28.10
N GLN A 136 -1.88 -10.75 -27.01
CA GLN A 136 -1.26 -10.15 -25.81
C GLN A 136 -0.90 -11.21 -24.76
N VAL A 137 -1.35 -12.45 -24.96
CA VAL A 137 -1.17 -13.57 -24.03
C VAL A 137 -0.34 -14.68 -24.68
N GLY A 138 0.24 -15.56 -23.87
CA GLY A 138 1.04 -16.70 -24.34
C GLY A 138 0.18 -17.87 -24.82
N ALA A 139 -0.77 -17.62 -25.74
CA ALA A 139 -1.69 -18.64 -26.23
C ALA A 139 -0.98 -19.66 -27.16
N PRO A 140 -1.37 -20.94 -27.13
CA PRO A 140 -0.93 -21.91 -28.13
C PRO A 140 -1.32 -21.50 -29.56
N GLN A 141 -0.54 -21.95 -30.55
CA GLN A 141 -0.80 -21.64 -31.95
C GLN A 141 -2.17 -22.22 -32.38
N ASN A 142 -2.95 -21.46 -33.14
CA ASN A 142 -4.29 -21.80 -33.62
C ASN A 142 -5.36 -22.01 -32.52
N ALA A 143 -5.08 -21.62 -31.27
CA ALA A 143 -6.08 -21.65 -30.21
C ALA A 143 -7.30 -20.76 -30.55
N LEU A 144 -8.50 -21.28 -30.27
CA LEU A 144 -9.77 -20.53 -30.38
C LEU A 144 -9.91 -19.53 -29.23
N GLY A 145 -9.41 -19.90 -28.06
CA GLY A 145 -9.28 -19.05 -26.89
C GLY A 145 -8.25 -19.63 -25.91
N MET A 146 -8.14 -18.97 -24.76
CA MET A 146 -7.45 -19.48 -23.58
C MET A 146 -8.09 -18.84 -22.35
N ALA A 147 -8.16 -19.57 -21.24
CA ALA A 147 -8.29 -18.95 -19.94
C ALA A 147 -7.52 -19.72 -18.87
N THR A 148 -7.00 -18.98 -17.90
CA THR A 148 -6.16 -19.50 -16.83
C THR A 148 -6.39 -18.70 -15.56
N SER A 149 -6.17 -19.33 -14.41
CA SER A 149 -5.94 -18.61 -13.16
C SER A 149 -4.44 -18.45 -12.92
N VAL A 150 -4.06 -17.38 -12.22
CA VAL A 150 -2.68 -17.22 -11.74
C VAL A 150 -2.50 -17.97 -10.43
N THR A 151 -1.24 -18.26 -10.09
CA THR A 151 -0.86 -18.96 -8.86
C THR A 151 0.32 -18.25 -8.22
N CYS A 152 0.18 -17.84 -6.96
CA CYS A 152 1.29 -17.33 -6.15
C CYS A 152 2.12 -18.47 -5.57
N LYS A 153 3.44 -18.41 -5.74
CA LYS A 153 4.40 -19.27 -5.02
C LYS A 153 5.56 -18.45 -4.47
N PRO A 154 6.21 -18.90 -3.39
CA PRO A 154 7.39 -18.23 -2.87
C PRO A 154 8.55 -18.23 -3.88
N ILE A 155 9.28 -17.13 -3.97
CA ILE A 155 10.51 -17.03 -4.78
C ILE A 155 11.67 -17.78 -4.12
N ALA A 156 12.57 -18.34 -4.93
CA ALA A 156 13.88 -18.85 -4.49
C ALA A 156 13.85 -19.87 -3.32
N THR A 157 12.88 -20.80 -3.31
CA THR A 157 12.89 -21.89 -2.33
C THR A 157 14.07 -22.85 -2.56
N PRO A 158 14.68 -23.41 -1.49
CA PRO A 158 15.68 -24.46 -1.60
C PRO A 158 15.22 -25.61 -2.50
N SER A 159 16.20 -26.25 -3.19
CA SER A 159 15.94 -27.38 -4.06
C SER A 159 15.11 -28.46 -3.36
N GLY A 160 14.03 -28.91 -3.99
CA GLY A 160 13.13 -29.95 -3.47
C GLY A 160 11.93 -29.45 -2.67
N ILE A 161 11.85 -28.14 -2.37
CA ILE A 161 10.63 -27.54 -1.82
C ILE A 161 9.63 -27.29 -2.94
N GLY A 162 8.46 -27.91 -2.80
CA GLY A 162 7.36 -27.84 -3.75
C GLY A 162 6.05 -28.37 -3.15
N GLY A 163 5.09 -28.72 -3.98
CA GLY A 163 3.80 -29.27 -3.51
C GLY A 163 2.66 -29.10 -4.49
N ILE A 164 1.44 -29.12 -3.96
CA ILE A 164 0.21 -28.86 -4.70
C ILE A 164 -0.14 -27.38 -4.54
N ALA A 165 -0.06 -26.61 -5.62
CA ALA A 165 -0.39 -25.19 -5.65
C ALA A 165 -1.81 -25.00 -6.17
N ASP A 166 -2.70 -24.52 -5.31
CA ASP A 166 -4.04 -24.10 -5.70
C ASP A 166 -4.02 -22.67 -6.24
N ASN A 167 -4.75 -22.44 -7.33
CA ASN A 167 -4.78 -21.16 -8.04
C ASN A 167 -5.62 -20.09 -7.30
N GLU A 168 -5.43 -18.83 -7.65
CA GLU A 168 -6.07 -17.68 -6.99
C GLU A 168 -7.61 -17.69 -7.11
N ILE A 169 -8.16 -18.21 -8.22
CA ILE A 169 -9.62 -18.34 -8.37
C ILE A 169 -10.17 -19.39 -7.39
N TRP A 170 -9.53 -20.56 -7.31
CA TRP A 170 -9.91 -21.63 -6.37
C TRP A 170 -9.84 -21.13 -4.93
N LYS A 171 -8.72 -20.51 -4.53
CA LYS A 171 -8.55 -19.99 -3.16
C LYS A 171 -9.62 -18.98 -2.80
N THR A 172 -9.97 -18.09 -3.72
CA THR A 172 -11.01 -17.06 -3.49
C THR A 172 -12.41 -17.67 -3.38
N ILE A 173 -12.74 -18.65 -4.24
CA ILE A 173 -14.04 -19.34 -4.20
C ILE A 173 -14.23 -20.14 -2.92
N ILE A 174 -13.21 -20.88 -2.48
CA ILE A 174 -13.34 -21.78 -1.32
C ILE A 174 -13.26 -20.99 -0.02
N SER A 175 -12.34 -20.03 0.11
CA SER A 175 -12.20 -19.23 1.33
C SER A 175 -13.30 -18.16 1.50
N GLY A 176 -13.89 -17.68 0.40
CA GLY A 176 -14.77 -16.52 0.44
C GLY A 176 -14.04 -15.18 0.67
N THR A 177 -12.71 -15.18 0.65
CA THR A 177 -11.86 -14.00 0.85
C THR A 177 -10.96 -13.84 -0.37
N ASP A 178 -10.57 -12.61 -0.70
CA ASP A 178 -9.64 -12.35 -1.80
C ASP A 178 -8.31 -13.06 -1.54
N SER A 179 -7.86 -13.88 -2.49
CA SER A 179 -6.69 -14.74 -2.30
C SER A 179 -5.35 -13.99 -2.25
N PHE A 180 -5.34 -12.69 -2.60
CA PHE A 180 -4.19 -11.80 -2.40
C PHE A 180 -4.12 -11.16 -1.00
N THR A 181 -5.09 -11.44 -0.13
CA THR A 181 -5.04 -11.06 1.29
C THR A 181 -3.75 -11.58 1.92
N ASN A 182 -2.98 -10.68 2.56
CA ASN A 182 -1.65 -10.98 3.13
C ASN A 182 -0.63 -11.55 2.12
N VAL A 183 -0.79 -11.30 0.82
CA VAL A 183 0.22 -11.57 -0.20
C VAL A 183 0.89 -10.26 -0.65
N VAL A 184 0.05 -9.25 -0.90
CA VAL A 184 0.46 -7.98 -1.50
C VAL A 184 0.95 -6.97 -0.45
N ASN A 185 1.68 -5.96 -0.90
CA ASN A 185 2.19 -4.85 -0.11
C ASN A 185 1.77 -3.50 -0.74
N PRO A 186 1.14 -2.56 0.02
CA PRO A 186 0.66 -2.75 1.39
C PRO A 186 -0.43 -3.83 1.46
N PRO A 187 -0.60 -4.54 2.60
CA PRO A 187 -1.57 -5.63 2.68
C PRO A 187 -3.00 -5.19 2.41
N ILE A 188 -3.73 -5.97 1.61
CA ILE A 188 -5.17 -5.83 1.51
C ILE A 188 -5.78 -6.33 2.81
N THR A 189 -6.49 -5.46 3.52
CA THR A 189 -7.12 -5.82 4.79
C THR A 189 -8.60 -6.03 4.59
N GLY A 190 -9.03 -7.29 4.73
CA GLY A 190 -10.44 -7.60 4.88
C GLY A 190 -10.95 -7.02 6.20
N GLY A 191 -11.59 -5.85 6.17
CA GLY A 191 -12.22 -5.30 7.38
C GLY A 191 -12.58 -3.82 7.41
N GLN A 192 -12.12 -2.98 6.48
CA GLN A 192 -12.49 -1.55 6.46
C GLN A 192 -13.44 -1.24 5.30
N SER A 193 -14.64 -0.76 5.63
CA SER A 193 -15.81 -0.61 4.76
C SER A 193 -15.73 0.46 3.66
N SER A 194 -14.54 0.86 3.19
CA SER A 194 -14.43 1.89 2.14
C SER A 194 -13.19 1.80 1.23
N GLN A 195 -12.42 0.70 1.27
CA GLN A 195 -11.34 0.44 0.30
C GLN A 195 -11.68 -0.83 -0.47
N VAL A 196 -11.60 -0.75 -1.80
CA VAL A 196 -12.07 -1.72 -2.78
C VAL A 196 -11.52 -3.12 -2.47
N SER A 197 -12.40 -4.12 -2.30
CA SER A 197 -11.97 -5.52 -2.29
C SER A 197 -11.25 -5.84 -3.60
N GLY A 198 -10.00 -6.30 -3.51
CA GLY A 198 -9.17 -6.86 -4.58
C GLY A 198 -8.63 -5.88 -5.61
N LEU A 199 -7.33 -5.61 -5.49
CA LEU A 199 -6.57 -4.78 -6.41
C LEU A 199 -5.96 -5.57 -7.57
N TYR A 200 -6.09 -6.90 -7.61
CA TYR A 200 -5.39 -7.76 -8.55
C TYR A 200 -6.32 -8.69 -9.31
N TYR A 201 -5.93 -9.04 -10.53
CA TYR A 201 -6.60 -10.05 -11.34
C TYR A 201 -6.29 -11.46 -10.83
N HIS A 202 -7.34 -12.28 -10.67
CA HIS A 202 -7.25 -13.67 -10.23
C HIS A 202 -7.06 -14.64 -11.42
N GLY A 203 -7.48 -14.22 -12.61
CA GLY A 203 -7.33 -14.99 -13.84
C GLY A 203 -7.34 -14.13 -15.08
N ILE A 204 -6.95 -14.75 -16.19
CA ILE A 204 -6.78 -14.13 -17.49
C ILE A 204 -7.55 -14.97 -18.51
N MET A 205 -8.24 -14.32 -19.45
CA MET A 205 -8.88 -14.98 -20.58
C MET A 205 -8.65 -14.20 -21.87
N ALA A 206 -8.62 -14.89 -23.01
CA ALA A 206 -8.50 -14.27 -24.33
C ALA A 206 -9.12 -15.15 -25.41
N PHE A 207 -9.61 -14.54 -26.49
CA PHE A 207 -10.28 -15.23 -27.59
C PHE A 207 -9.77 -14.75 -28.94
N ASN A 208 -9.66 -15.68 -29.90
CA ASN A 208 -9.08 -15.41 -31.20
C ASN A 208 -10.13 -14.93 -32.21
N PHE A 209 -10.52 -13.66 -32.11
CA PHE A 209 -11.43 -13.03 -33.07
C PHE A 209 -10.78 -12.53 -34.35
N THR A 210 -9.45 -12.64 -34.46
CA THR A 210 -8.69 -12.15 -35.62
C THR A 210 -8.54 -13.24 -36.67
N ASN A 211 -8.12 -14.44 -36.26
CA ASN A 211 -7.92 -15.56 -37.19
C ASN A 211 -9.21 -16.35 -37.45
N PHE A 212 -10.21 -16.22 -36.57
CA PHE A 212 -11.51 -16.87 -36.73
C PHE A 212 -12.60 -15.80 -36.75
N THR A 213 -13.35 -15.72 -37.86
CA THR A 213 -14.35 -14.67 -38.08
C THR A 213 -15.79 -15.13 -37.88
N ASN A 214 -16.06 -16.44 -37.99
CA ASN A 214 -17.42 -16.99 -37.98
C ASN A 214 -17.83 -17.49 -36.58
N TRP A 215 -18.16 -16.56 -35.69
CA TRP A 215 -18.62 -16.85 -34.33
C TRP A 215 -20.14 -16.73 -34.22
N ASN A 216 -20.78 -17.73 -33.63
CA ASN A 216 -22.17 -17.64 -33.19
C ASN A 216 -22.23 -16.99 -31.81
N THR A 217 -22.80 -15.79 -31.73
CA THR A 217 -23.11 -15.10 -30.46
C THR A 217 -24.60 -15.16 -30.12
N ASN A 218 -25.42 -15.81 -30.95
CA ASN A 218 -26.86 -15.91 -30.70
C ASN A 218 -27.15 -17.04 -29.71
N LEU A 219 -27.52 -16.65 -28.49
CA LEU A 219 -27.82 -17.56 -27.39
C LEU A 219 -29.19 -18.25 -27.54
N ALA A 220 -30.07 -17.77 -28.42
CA ALA A 220 -31.42 -18.34 -28.62
C ALA A 220 -31.45 -19.55 -29.57
N ILE A 221 -30.33 -19.89 -30.22
CA ILE A 221 -30.23 -21.02 -31.14
C ILE A 221 -28.94 -21.82 -30.89
N ASN A 222 -28.90 -23.06 -31.38
CA ASN A 222 -27.65 -23.80 -31.55
C ASN A 222 -26.77 -23.10 -32.60
N ALA A 223 -25.46 -23.28 -32.52
CA ALA A 223 -24.55 -22.77 -33.52
C ALA A 223 -24.88 -23.37 -34.91
N PRO A 224 -25.10 -22.52 -35.93
CA PRO A 224 -25.28 -22.99 -37.29
C PRO A 224 -24.04 -23.70 -37.84
N LEU A 225 -24.22 -24.53 -38.88
CA LEU A 225 -23.11 -25.12 -39.62
C LEU A 225 -22.15 -24.03 -40.11
N GLY A 226 -20.85 -24.23 -39.90
CA GLY A 226 -19.80 -23.28 -40.28
C GLY A 226 -19.56 -22.12 -39.31
N GLN A 227 -20.29 -22.05 -38.19
CA GLN A 227 -20.03 -21.10 -37.10
C GLN A 227 -19.57 -21.79 -35.82
N LEU A 228 -18.63 -21.16 -35.11
CA LEU A 228 -18.14 -21.60 -33.80
C LEU A 228 -19.04 -21.05 -32.69
N ASP A 229 -19.54 -21.89 -31.79
CA ASP A 229 -20.37 -21.44 -30.66
C ASP A 229 -19.52 -20.74 -29.59
N LEU A 230 -19.65 -19.41 -29.45
CA LEU A 230 -18.82 -18.67 -28.50
C LEU A 230 -19.10 -19.07 -27.05
N TYR A 231 -20.36 -19.43 -26.71
CA TYR A 231 -20.69 -19.89 -25.36
C TYR A 231 -19.93 -21.19 -25.04
N THR A 232 -19.99 -22.17 -25.94
CA THR A 232 -19.30 -23.47 -25.77
C THR A 232 -17.81 -23.28 -25.56
N ILE A 233 -17.16 -22.49 -26.42
CA ILE A 233 -15.71 -22.27 -26.34
C ILE A 233 -15.36 -21.49 -25.08
N MET A 234 -16.14 -20.48 -24.71
CA MET A 234 -15.87 -19.73 -23.49
C MET A 234 -16.09 -20.55 -22.23
N LEU A 235 -17.13 -21.39 -22.19
CA LEU A 235 -17.32 -22.31 -21.08
C LEU A 235 -16.11 -23.25 -20.98
N HIS A 236 -15.67 -23.85 -22.09
CA HIS A 236 -14.47 -24.69 -22.14
C HIS A 236 -13.24 -23.97 -21.54
N GLU A 237 -12.92 -22.77 -22.03
CA GLU A 237 -11.74 -22.04 -21.54
C GLU A 237 -11.85 -21.70 -20.05
N VAL A 238 -13.00 -21.19 -19.58
CA VAL A 238 -13.16 -20.76 -18.19
C VAL A 238 -13.02 -21.94 -17.22
N ILE A 239 -13.37 -23.16 -17.64
CA ILE A 239 -13.20 -24.35 -16.80
C ILE A 239 -11.72 -24.70 -16.59
N HIS A 240 -10.84 -24.41 -17.55
CA HIS A 240 -9.39 -24.46 -17.29
C HIS A 240 -8.99 -23.46 -16.20
N SER A 241 -9.55 -22.24 -16.20
CA SER A 241 -9.26 -21.25 -15.15
C SER A 241 -9.75 -21.68 -13.75
N LEU A 242 -10.74 -22.58 -13.68
CA LEU A 242 -11.16 -23.23 -12.44
C LEU A 242 -10.23 -24.39 -12.02
N GLY A 243 -9.11 -24.61 -12.72
CA GLY A 243 -8.12 -25.63 -12.36
C GLY A 243 -8.38 -27.02 -12.96
N PHE A 244 -9.28 -27.15 -13.93
CA PHE A 244 -9.32 -28.33 -14.82
C PHE A 244 -8.18 -28.22 -15.84
N ALA A 245 -6.94 -28.39 -15.38
CA ALA A 245 -5.76 -28.35 -16.21
C ALA A 245 -4.62 -29.07 -15.48
N SER A 246 -3.73 -29.70 -16.22
CA SER A 246 -2.52 -30.31 -15.67
C SER A 246 -1.32 -29.37 -15.78
N LEU A 247 -0.44 -29.38 -14.76
CA LEU A 247 0.87 -28.72 -14.84
C LEU A 247 1.99 -29.65 -15.32
N ILE A 248 1.71 -30.94 -15.53
CA ILE A 248 2.70 -31.94 -15.95
C ILE A 248 3.13 -31.66 -17.40
N ARG A 249 4.44 -31.67 -17.65
CA ARG A 249 5.07 -31.56 -18.97
C ARG A 249 5.32 -32.93 -19.57
N GLY A 250 5.62 -32.98 -20.87
CA GLY A 250 5.92 -34.24 -21.57
C GLY A 250 7.15 -35.02 -21.06
N ASP A 251 8.01 -34.40 -20.26
CA ASP A 251 9.13 -35.04 -19.57
C ASP A 251 8.81 -35.48 -18.12
N GLY A 252 7.58 -35.20 -17.65
CA GLY A 252 7.12 -35.44 -16.28
C GLY A 252 7.38 -34.28 -15.33
N THR A 253 8.21 -33.29 -15.69
CA THR A 253 8.43 -32.10 -14.84
C THR A 253 7.20 -31.19 -14.83
N SER A 254 7.16 -30.18 -13.97
CA SER A 254 6.01 -29.27 -13.90
C SER A 254 6.29 -27.89 -14.50
N PHE A 255 5.29 -27.30 -15.18
CA PHE A 255 5.27 -25.88 -15.53
C PHE A 255 5.42 -24.94 -14.32
N GLY A 256 4.99 -25.38 -13.13
CA GLY A 256 5.15 -24.67 -11.86
C GLY A 256 6.52 -24.84 -11.18
N GLY A 257 7.49 -25.51 -11.80
CA GLY A 257 8.76 -25.89 -11.18
C GLY A 257 8.58 -27.15 -10.32
N ASN A 258 8.69 -27.02 -8.99
CA ASN A 258 8.43 -28.12 -8.06
C ASN A 258 6.95 -28.21 -7.62
N TYR A 259 6.06 -27.45 -8.26
CA TYR A 259 4.65 -27.36 -7.89
C TYR A 259 3.76 -27.98 -8.96
N TYR A 260 2.90 -28.91 -8.56
CA TYR A 260 1.81 -29.46 -9.39
C TYR A 260 0.48 -28.85 -8.94
N ILE A 261 -0.62 -29.12 -9.65
CA ILE A 261 -1.95 -28.60 -9.28
C ILE A 261 -2.83 -29.74 -8.76
N ARG A 262 -3.91 -29.40 -8.04
CA ARG A 262 -4.80 -30.37 -7.40
C ARG A 262 -5.38 -31.40 -8.38
N TYR A 263 -5.64 -31.00 -9.63
CA TYR A 263 -6.08 -31.89 -10.71
C TYR A 263 -5.09 -33.04 -10.97
N ASP A 264 -3.77 -32.77 -10.93
CA ASP A 264 -2.73 -33.78 -11.20
C ASP A 264 -2.77 -34.96 -10.24
N ARG A 265 -3.30 -34.76 -9.02
CA ARG A 265 -3.44 -35.82 -8.00
C ARG A 265 -4.39 -36.94 -8.40
N PHE A 266 -5.24 -36.71 -9.40
CA PHE A 266 -6.22 -37.67 -9.87
C PHE A 266 -5.77 -38.40 -11.14
N LEU A 267 -4.65 -38.00 -11.74
CA LEU A 267 -4.14 -38.62 -12.96
C LEU A 267 -3.40 -39.92 -12.63
N LYS A 268 -3.81 -41.00 -13.31
CA LYS A 268 -3.19 -42.32 -13.22
C LYS A 268 -2.84 -42.87 -14.60
N ASN A 269 -1.90 -43.80 -14.63
CA ASN A 269 -1.59 -44.58 -15.83
C ASN A 269 -2.82 -45.35 -16.36
N SER A 270 -2.70 -45.94 -17.55
CA SER A 270 -3.85 -46.48 -18.30
C SER A 270 -4.61 -47.64 -17.63
N ASP A 271 -3.96 -48.39 -16.73
CA ASP A 271 -4.60 -49.44 -15.94
C ASP A 271 -5.12 -48.95 -14.56
N SER A 272 -5.01 -47.65 -14.30
CA SER A 272 -5.41 -46.99 -13.05
C SER A 272 -4.66 -47.48 -11.78
N SER A 273 -3.52 -48.16 -11.93
CA SER A 273 -2.79 -48.75 -10.79
C SER A 273 -1.79 -47.79 -10.13
N LYS A 274 -1.31 -46.76 -10.83
CA LYS A 274 -0.29 -45.81 -10.34
C LYS A 274 -0.67 -44.37 -10.65
N PHE A 275 -0.55 -43.50 -9.66
CA PHE A 275 -0.64 -42.05 -9.85
C PHE A 275 0.56 -41.52 -10.65
N LEU A 276 0.33 -40.51 -11.49
CA LEU A 276 1.39 -39.85 -12.25
C LEU A 276 2.34 -39.04 -11.36
N ILE A 277 1.82 -38.48 -10.27
CA ILE A 277 2.61 -37.77 -9.27
C ILE A 277 2.49 -38.47 -7.92
N THR A 278 3.58 -38.45 -7.16
CA THR A 278 3.66 -39.04 -5.81
C THR A 278 4.48 -38.15 -4.90
N ASN A 279 4.16 -38.17 -3.62
CA ASN A 279 4.99 -37.64 -2.54
C ASN A 279 5.44 -38.79 -1.62
N ASN A 280 6.69 -38.71 -1.14
CA ASN A 280 7.26 -39.71 -0.22
C ASN A 280 7.30 -39.21 1.25
N ASN A 281 6.66 -38.07 1.53
CA ASN A 281 6.68 -37.42 2.85
C ASN A 281 5.36 -37.65 3.60
N SER A 282 5.35 -37.40 4.90
CA SER A 282 4.15 -37.46 5.74
C SER A 282 3.16 -36.31 5.48
N CYS A 283 3.54 -35.34 4.65
CA CYS A 283 2.81 -34.11 4.40
C CYS A 283 2.09 -34.18 3.05
N ASP A 284 0.82 -34.55 3.07
CA ASP A 284 0.02 -34.93 1.88
C ASP A 284 -0.05 -33.89 0.75
N MET A 285 0.35 -32.63 0.97
CA MET A 285 0.37 -31.60 -0.09
C MET A 285 1.78 -31.13 -0.47
N TYR A 286 2.83 -31.62 0.18
CA TYR A 286 4.19 -31.10 -0.04
C TYR A 286 5.02 -31.99 -0.95
N ASN A 287 5.93 -31.36 -1.68
CA ASN A 287 7.04 -31.98 -2.40
C ASN A 287 6.62 -33.17 -3.28
N TYR A 288 5.54 -32.99 -4.06
CA TYR A 288 5.18 -33.94 -5.11
C TYR A 288 6.23 -33.92 -6.22
N SER A 289 6.38 -35.06 -6.87
CA SER A 289 7.20 -35.23 -8.06
C SER A 289 6.55 -36.25 -8.98
N PHE A 290 6.96 -36.28 -10.25
CA PHE A 290 6.57 -37.35 -11.15
C PHE A 290 6.96 -38.70 -10.56
N ASN A 291 6.05 -39.66 -10.65
CA ASN A 291 6.21 -40.96 -10.02
C ASN A 291 7.44 -41.68 -10.59
N PRO A 292 8.47 -41.95 -9.78
CA PRO A 292 9.72 -42.55 -10.26
C PRO A 292 9.55 -44.00 -10.73
N LEU A 293 8.40 -44.64 -10.46
CA LEU A 293 8.06 -45.97 -10.97
C LEU A 293 7.48 -45.94 -12.40
N LEU A 294 7.22 -44.75 -12.95
CA LEU A 294 6.69 -44.56 -14.29
C LEU A 294 7.77 -43.96 -15.21
N LEU A 295 7.80 -44.41 -16.46
CA LEU A 295 8.61 -43.77 -17.49
C LEU A 295 7.81 -42.62 -18.12
N SER A 296 8.42 -41.46 -18.35
CA SER A 296 7.76 -40.30 -18.98
C SER A 296 7.23 -40.58 -20.39
N ALA A 297 7.69 -41.65 -21.05
CA ALA A 297 7.17 -42.12 -22.32
C ALA A 297 5.65 -42.41 -22.32
N ILE A 298 5.04 -42.67 -21.15
CA ILE A 298 3.57 -42.86 -21.06
C ILE A 298 2.79 -41.58 -21.39
N LEU A 299 3.43 -40.41 -21.30
CA LEU A 299 2.84 -39.10 -21.64
C LEU A 299 2.83 -38.84 -23.16
N GLN A 300 3.53 -39.68 -23.93
CA GLN A 300 3.67 -39.63 -25.39
C GLN A 300 3.87 -41.05 -25.93
N PRO A 301 2.81 -41.89 -25.89
CA PRO A 301 2.93 -43.34 -25.97
C PRO A 301 3.32 -43.91 -27.35
N SER A 302 3.36 -43.10 -28.42
CA SER A 302 3.58 -43.63 -29.77
C SER A 302 4.23 -42.61 -30.72
N LEU A 303 5.00 -43.11 -31.70
CA LEU A 303 5.52 -42.35 -32.85
C LEU A 303 5.00 -43.00 -34.14
N PRO A 304 4.73 -42.23 -35.22
CA PRO A 304 4.97 -40.79 -35.40
C PRO A 304 3.98 -39.89 -34.64
N CYS A 305 4.34 -38.61 -34.45
CA CYS A 305 3.50 -37.59 -33.82
C CYS A 305 2.22 -37.37 -34.63
N LEU A 306 1.10 -37.86 -34.10
CA LEU A 306 -0.24 -37.63 -34.62
C LEU A 306 -1.00 -36.85 -33.55
N THR A 307 -1.28 -35.59 -33.85
CA THR A 307 -2.14 -34.72 -33.03
C THR A 307 -3.61 -35.14 -33.17
N GLN A 308 -4.43 -34.85 -32.17
CA GLN A 308 -5.88 -35.11 -32.15
C GLN A 308 -6.24 -36.60 -32.21
N GLN A 309 -5.35 -37.47 -31.71
CA GLN A 309 -5.57 -38.91 -31.69
C GLN A 309 -5.00 -39.55 -30.42
N THR A 310 -5.88 -40.17 -29.63
CA THR A 310 -5.49 -40.93 -28.43
C THR A 310 -5.69 -42.43 -28.66
N THR A 311 -4.69 -43.22 -28.29
CA THR A 311 -4.84 -44.68 -28.26
C THR A 311 -5.46 -45.11 -26.92
N CYS A 312 -6.74 -45.50 -26.93
CA CYS A 312 -7.50 -45.73 -25.70
C CYS A 312 -6.93 -46.79 -24.73
N GLY A 313 -6.21 -47.79 -25.24
CA GLY A 313 -5.54 -48.80 -24.40
C GLY A 313 -4.37 -48.26 -23.58
N THR A 314 -3.78 -47.14 -24.01
CA THR A 314 -2.63 -46.50 -23.35
C THR A 314 -2.98 -45.11 -22.78
N ALA A 315 -4.22 -44.66 -22.93
CA ALA A 315 -4.67 -43.37 -22.45
C ALA A 315 -4.55 -43.27 -20.92
N ILE A 316 -3.98 -42.17 -20.45
CA ILE A 316 -3.99 -41.80 -19.03
C ILE A 316 -5.44 -41.56 -18.60
N LYS A 317 -5.73 -41.79 -17.32
CA LYS A 317 -7.08 -41.66 -16.78
C LYS A 317 -7.10 -40.66 -15.63
N PHE A 318 -8.13 -39.84 -15.60
CA PHE A 318 -8.55 -39.15 -14.40
C PHE A 318 -9.35 -40.13 -13.56
N VAL A 319 -8.95 -40.35 -12.31
CA VAL A 319 -9.52 -41.36 -11.41
C VAL A 319 -9.95 -40.70 -10.10
N GLY A 320 -11.13 -40.07 -10.14
CA GLY A 320 -11.81 -39.49 -8.98
C GLY A 320 -13.16 -40.16 -8.73
N THR A 321 -14.21 -39.37 -8.51
CA THR A 321 -15.60 -39.85 -8.44
C THR A 321 -16.03 -40.50 -9.75
N SER A 322 -15.43 -40.11 -10.87
CA SER A 322 -15.55 -40.79 -12.17
C SER A 322 -14.17 -41.20 -12.69
N THR A 323 -14.11 -42.30 -13.45
CA THR A 323 -12.90 -42.73 -14.15
C THR A 323 -13.06 -42.43 -15.63
N VAL A 324 -12.26 -41.49 -16.16
CA VAL A 324 -12.40 -40.97 -17.52
C VAL A 324 -11.05 -40.98 -18.22
N PRO A 325 -10.95 -41.50 -19.46
CA PRO A 325 -9.77 -41.32 -20.29
C PRO A 325 -9.49 -39.83 -20.55
N VAL A 326 -8.22 -39.46 -20.45
CA VAL A 326 -7.73 -38.10 -20.65
C VAL A 326 -7.00 -38.05 -21.98
N TYR A 327 -7.08 -36.92 -22.67
CA TYR A 327 -6.40 -36.67 -23.94
C TYR A 327 -4.90 -36.93 -23.78
N THR A 328 -4.45 -38.04 -24.38
CA THR A 328 -3.08 -38.56 -24.31
C THR A 328 -2.61 -38.86 -25.74
N PRO A 329 -2.35 -37.81 -26.53
CA PRO A 329 -1.95 -37.96 -27.92
C PRO A 329 -0.61 -38.66 -28.06
N ASN A 330 -0.32 -39.15 -29.27
CA ASN A 330 0.94 -39.84 -29.59
C ASN A 330 2.17 -38.99 -29.24
N CYS A 331 2.09 -37.67 -29.41
CA CYS A 331 3.09 -36.70 -28.99
C CYS A 331 2.49 -35.70 -28.00
N PHE A 332 3.26 -35.31 -26.98
CA PHE A 332 2.79 -34.37 -25.97
C PHE A 332 2.53 -32.99 -26.58
N GLU A 333 1.32 -32.47 -26.40
CA GLU A 333 0.86 -31.17 -26.87
C GLU A 333 0.75 -30.19 -25.69
N PRO A 334 1.69 -29.25 -25.52
CA PRO A 334 1.66 -28.27 -24.45
C PRO A 334 0.33 -27.50 -24.41
N GLY A 335 -0.29 -27.45 -23.23
CA GLY A 335 -1.58 -26.78 -23.02
C GLY A 335 -2.81 -27.61 -23.40
N SER A 336 -2.64 -28.83 -23.94
CA SER A 336 -3.76 -29.72 -24.26
C SER A 336 -3.63 -31.11 -23.64
N SER A 337 -2.47 -31.77 -23.79
CA SER A 337 -2.24 -33.09 -23.19
C SER A 337 -2.49 -33.05 -21.69
N LEU A 338 -3.20 -34.07 -21.19
CA LEU A 338 -3.60 -34.22 -19.79
C LEU A 338 -4.69 -33.26 -19.28
N SER A 339 -5.02 -32.19 -20.01
CA SER A 339 -5.96 -31.15 -19.56
C SER A 339 -7.37 -31.29 -20.16
N HIS A 340 -7.60 -32.34 -20.95
CA HIS A 340 -8.86 -32.60 -21.65
C HIS A 340 -9.33 -34.03 -21.42
N PHE A 341 -10.64 -34.26 -21.41
CA PHE A 341 -11.21 -35.60 -21.47
C PHE A 341 -11.32 -36.06 -22.92
N GLU A 342 -11.08 -37.36 -23.14
CA GLU A 342 -10.97 -37.94 -24.47
C GLU A 342 -12.29 -38.56 -24.93
N ASP A 343 -12.90 -37.93 -25.94
CA ASP A 343 -14.13 -38.39 -26.58
C ASP A 343 -13.94 -39.69 -27.39
N GLN A 344 -12.75 -39.91 -27.98
CA GLN A 344 -12.45 -41.12 -28.77
C GLN A 344 -12.52 -42.42 -27.93
N CYS A 345 -12.43 -42.30 -26.61
CA CYS A 345 -12.30 -43.41 -25.69
C CYS A 345 -13.56 -43.67 -24.84
N ILE A 346 -14.66 -42.98 -25.13
CA ILE A 346 -15.97 -43.23 -24.53
C ILE A 346 -16.91 -43.91 -25.55
N GLY A 347 -17.66 -44.92 -25.11
CA GLY A 347 -18.54 -45.72 -25.98
C GLY A 347 -19.82 -45.00 -26.45
N SER A 348 -20.46 -45.54 -27.49
CA SER A 348 -21.69 -45.07 -28.16
C SER A 348 -22.84 -44.67 -27.20
N PRO A 349 -23.67 -43.63 -27.47
CA PRO A 349 -24.37 -43.38 -28.76
C PRO A 349 -23.54 -42.66 -29.83
N ASN A 350 -22.43 -42.09 -29.42
CA ASN A 350 -21.55 -41.23 -30.20
C ASN A 350 -20.38 -42.03 -30.80
N GLY A 351 -20.70 -43.06 -31.60
CA GLY A 351 -19.69 -43.92 -32.23
C GLY A 351 -18.62 -43.10 -32.98
N ASN A 352 -17.35 -43.32 -32.67
CA ASN A 352 -16.17 -42.85 -33.41
C ASN A 352 -16.09 -41.33 -33.72
N ASN A 353 -16.94 -40.46 -33.15
CA ASN A 353 -16.91 -39.02 -33.41
C ASN A 353 -16.12 -38.29 -32.32
N SER A 354 -14.80 -38.16 -32.55
CA SER A 354 -13.93 -37.26 -31.80
C SER A 354 -14.61 -35.90 -31.62
N ASN A 355 -14.65 -35.39 -30.38
CA ASN A 355 -14.83 -33.98 -30.04
C ASN A 355 -16.28 -33.48 -29.84
N SER A 356 -17.24 -34.40 -29.68
CA SER A 356 -18.68 -34.08 -29.68
C SER A 356 -19.39 -34.18 -28.32
N TYR A 357 -18.82 -34.87 -27.32
CA TYR A 357 -19.52 -35.12 -26.05
C TYR A 357 -19.05 -34.18 -24.94
N PHE A 358 -17.77 -34.22 -24.58
CA PHE A 358 -17.23 -33.37 -23.51
C PHE A 358 -17.15 -31.89 -23.91
N VAL A 359 -17.38 -30.98 -22.96
CA VAL A 359 -17.03 -29.57 -23.13
C VAL A 359 -15.50 -29.44 -23.16
N MET A 360 -14.83 -30.11 -22.23
CA MET A 360 -13.38 -30.23 -22.03
C MET A 360 -12.74 -31.26 -22.97
N THR A 361 -13.17 -31.31 -24.23
CA THR A 361 -12.46 -32.05 -25.30
C THR A 361 -11.32 -31.21 -25.86
N ASP A 362 -10.31 -31.86 -26.41
CA ASP A 362 -9.12 -31.26 -27.02
C ASP A 362 -9.38 -30.44 -28.30
N ALA A 363 -10.55 -30.54 -28.93
CA ALA A 363 -10.94 -29.58 -29.97
C ALA A 363 -12.45 -29.30 -30.06
N ASN A 364 -12.81 -28.16 -30.64
CA ASN A 364 -14.19 -27.79 -30.87
C ASN A 364 -14.40 -27.38 -32.34
N GLY A 365 -15.33 -28.05 -33.01
CA GLY A 365 -15.66 -27.81 -34.42
C GLY A 365 -16.80 -26.80 -34.62
N ALA A 366 -16.92 -26.28 -35.83
CA ALA A 366 -18.06 -25.46 -36.23
C ALA A 366 -19.37 -26.25 -36.23
N GLY A 367 -20.48 -25.61 -35.83
CA GLY A 367 -21.80 -26.24 -35.71
C GLY A 367 -21.99 -27.10 -34.45
N VAL A 368 -20.98 -27.18 -33.56
CA VAL A 368 -21.06 -27.91 -32.29
C VAL A 368 -21.56 -26.98 -31.19
N THR A 369 -22.50 -27.43 -30.37
CA THR A 369 -23.05 -26.68 -29.22
C THR A 369 -23.03 -27.54 -27.97
N LYS A 370 -22.21 -27.16 -26.98
CA LYS A 370 -22.03 -27.84 -25.69
C LYS A 370 -22.02 -26.80 -24.56
N ARG A 371 -23.21 -26.33 -24.19
CA ARG A 371 -23.39 -25.19 -23.28
C ARG A 371 -23.57 -25.58 -21.81
N PHE A 372 -23.17 -26.79 -21.42
CA PHE A 372 -23.14 -27.27 -20.04
C PHE A 372 -22.16 -28.43 -19.92
N LEU A 373 -21.59 -28.59 -18.73
CA LEU A 373 -20.66 -29.69 -18.42
C LEU A 373 -21.35 -31.06 -18.44
N LYS A 374 -20.63 -32.11 -18.81
CA LYS A 374 -21.09 -33.49 -18.63
C LYS A 374 -20.94 -33.93 -17.16
N PRO A 375 -21.70 -34.94 -16.70
CA PRO A 375 -21.61 -35.40 -15.31
C PRO A 375 -20.19 -35.72 -14.86
N GLU A 376 -19.36 -36.27 -15.74
CA GLU A 376 -17.97 -36.60 -15.49
C GLU A 376 -17.12 -35.34 -15.24
N GLU A 377 -17.34 -34.27 -16.01
CA GLU A 377 -16.65 -32.98 -15.86
C GLU A 377 -17.09 -32.25 -14.59
N LYS A 378 -18.40 -32.30 -14.26
CA LYS A 378 -18.92 -31.83 -12.97
C LYS A 378 -18.25 -32.59 -11.82
N ASN A 379 -18.15 -33.91 -11.93
CA ASN A 379 -17.53 -34.74 -10.89
C ASN A 379 -16.06 -34.40 -10.70
N ALA A 380 -15.31 -34.20 -11.79
CA ALA A 380 -13.92 -33.77 -11.72
C ALA A 380 -13.75 -32.41 -11.02
N LEU A 381 -14.62 -31.43 -11.29
CA LEU A 381 -14.65 -30.16 -10.54
C LEU A 381 -14.96 -30.38 -9.05
N GLY A 382 -15.87 -31.30 -8.72
CA GLY A 382 -16.13 -31.72 -7.35
C GLY A 382 -14.91 -32.33 -6.66
N ASP A 383 -14.21 -33.22 -7.36
CA ASP A 383 -13.01 -33.92 -6.88
C ASP A 383 -11.84 -32.95 -6.60
N ILE A 384 -11.68 -31.90 -7.42
CA ILE A 384 -10.72 -30.82 -7.15
C ILE A 384 -11.26 -29.78 -6.16
N GLY A 385 -12.44 -30.00 -5.58
CA GLY A 385 -12.90 -29.31 -4.37
C GLY A 385 -14.01 -28.27 -4.56
N TYR A 386 -14.59 -28.10 -5.74
CA TYR A 386 -15.73 -27.18 -5.90
C TYR A 386 -17.02 -27.76 -5.33
N SER A 387 -17.76 -26.95 -4.57
CA SER A 387 -19.15 -27.25 -4.23
C SER A 387 -20.06 -26.76 -5.36
N LEU A 388 -20.91 -27.63 -5.91
CA LEU A 388 -21.67 -27.36 -7.14
C LEU A 388 -23.15 -27.70 -6.97
N ASN A 389 -24.03 -26.86 -7.52
CA ASN A 389 -25.47 -27.05 -7.48
C ASN A 389 -25.93 -28.27 -8.29
N GLY A 390 -27.15 -28.73 -7.99
CA GLY A 390 -27.81 -29.80 -8.73
C GLY A 390 -28.18 -29.44 -10.17
N THR A 391 -28.22 -28.14 -10.51
CA THR A 391 -28.62 -27.64 -11.83
C THR A 391 -27.62 -26.62 -12.37
N TYR A 392 -27.52 -26.54 -13.70
CA TYR A 392 -26.72 -25.54 -14.42
C TYR A 392 -27.57 -24.92 -15.55
N GLY A 393 -27.36 -23.62 -15.81
CA GLY A 393 -27.96 -22.90 -16.94
C GLY A 393 -29.48 -22.68 -16.84
N ASN A 394 -30.06 -22.10 -17.90
CA ASN A 394 -31.49 -21.85 -18.03
C ASN A 394 -31.90 -21.76 -19.51
N ASN A 395 -32.72 -22.70 -19.98
CA ASN A 395 -33.18 -22.76 -21.38
C ASN A 395 -34.07 -21.58 -21.79
N ALA A 396 -34.65 -20.82 -20.86
CA ALA A 396 -35.41 -19.61 -21.17
C ALA A 396 -34.49 -18.46 -21.64
N ASN A 397 -33.24 -18.43 -21.18
CA ASN A 397 -32.28 -17.36 -21.46
C ASN A 397 -31.26 -17.77 -22.52
N VAL A 398 -30.85 -19.06 -22.50
CA VAL A 398 -29.88 -19.61 -23.44
C VAL A 398 -30.37 -20.98 -23.90
N PHE A 399 -30.61 -21.13 -25.19
CA PHE A 399 -31.04 -22.39 -25.79
C PHE A 399 -30.01 -23.49 -25.55
N ASN A 400 -30.49 -24.67 -25.12
CA ASN A 400 -29.67 -25.85 -24.81
C ASN A 400 -28.56 -25.63 -23.77
N SER A 401 -28.74 -24.74 -22.80
CA SER A 401 -27.80 -24.57 -21.68
C SER A 401 -28.23 -25.25 -20.38
N PHE A 402 -29.49 -25.69 -20.24
CA PHE A 402 -29.97 -26.26 -18.99
C PHE A 402 -29.69 -27.76 -18.86
N ILE A 403 -29.19 -28.15 -17.69
CA ILE A 403 -29.09 -29.55 -17.25
C ILE A 403 -29.39 -29.68 -15.75
N ASN A 404 -30.03 -30.78 -15.37
CA ASN A 404 -30.25 -31.18 -13.98
C ASN A 404 -29.43 -32.44 -13.68
N TYR A 405 -28.40 -32.30 -12.85
CA TYR A 405 -27.53 -33.37 -12.36
C TYR A 405 -28.08 -34.06 -11.11
N GLY A 406 -29.21 -33.61 -10.57
CA GLY A 406 -29.80 -34.12 -9.34
C GLY A 406 -29.20 -33.49 -8.09
N LEU A 407 -28.34 -34.22 -7.38
CA LEU A 407 -27.82 -33.80 -6.08
C LEU A 407 -26.73 -32.72 -6.18
N VAL A 408 -26.66 -31.91 -5.14
CA VAL A 408 -25.55 -30.97 -4.89
C VAL A 408 -24.27 -31.78 -4.65
N THR A 409 -23.18 -31.35 -5.28
CA THR A 409 -21.84 -31.87 -5.00
C THR A 409 -21.24 -31.06 -3.85
N ASN A 410 -20.83 -31.74 -2.78
CA ASN A 410 -20.10 -31.11 -1.68
C ASN A 410 -18.60 -31.15 -2.00
N GLY A 411 -18.00 -29.98 -2.15
CA GLY A 411 -16.57 -29.83 -2.36
C GLY A 411 -15.78 -29.73 -1.07
N VAL A 412 -14.56 -29.21 -1.20
CA VAL A 412 -13.73 -28.81 -0.06
C VAL A 412 -14.33 -27.55 0.55
N ASN A 413 -14.47 -27.53 1.88
CA ASN A 413 -14.94 -26.34 2.59
C ASN A 413 -13.88 -25.70 3.49
N VAL A 414 -12.64 -26.20 3.44
CA VAL A 414 -11.49 -25.65 4.17
C VAL A 414 -10.53 -24.97 3.22
N ALA A 415 -10.08 -23.77 3.57
CA ALA A 415 -9.05 -23.03 2.86
C ALA A 415 -8.18 -22.31 3.89
N GLY A 416 -6.98 -21.91 3.49
CA GLY A 416 -6.13 -21.07 4.33
C GLY A 416 -5.80 -19.74 3.69
N ILE A 417 -5.68 -18.75 4.56
CA ILE A 417 -5.37 -17.36 4.22
C ILE A 417 -4.06 -17.03 4.91
N ASN A 418 -3.12 -16.42 4.18
CA ASN A 418 -1.81 -16.12 4.73
C ASN A 418 -1.90 -15.29 6.01
N ASP A 419 -0.95 -15.50 6.90
CA ASP A 419 -0.96 -15.05 8.29
C ASP A 419 0.31 -14.27 8.65
N GLY A 420 0.34 -13.65 9.83
CA GLY A 420 1.54 -13.01 10.36
C GLY A 420 1.69 -11.52 10.02
N LEU A 421 0.65 -10.92 9.43
CA LEU A 421 0.56 -9.47 9.20
C LEU A 421 -0.63 -8.89 9.95
N ASN A 422 -0.43 -7.71 10.51
CA ASN A 422 -1.52 -6.87 11.00
C ASN A 422 -2.13 -6.07 9.85
N PRO A 423 -3.36 -5.56 10.03
CA PRO A 423 -3.99 -4.73 9.01
C PRO A 423 -3.20 -3.49 8.59
N ASP A 424 -2.34 -2.99 9.47
CA ASP A 424 -1.52 -1.82 9.18
C ASP A 424 -0.25 -2.16 8.37
N GLY A 425 0.00 -3.43 8.02
CA GLY A 425 1.19 -3.85 7.29
C GLY A 425 2.41 -4.17 8.15
N THR A 426 2.28 -4.08 9.48
CA THR A 426 3.32 -4.55 10.41
C THR A 426 3.30 -6.08 10.57
N PHE A 427 4.47 -6.66 10.87
CA PHE A 427 4.54 -8.07 11.24
C PHE A 427 3.87 -8.31 12.60
N LYS A 428 2.95 -9.27 12.63
CA LYS A 428 2.27 -9.73 13.84
C LYS A 428 3.20 -10.56 14.71
N TYR A 429 4.06 -11.35 14.08
CA TYR A 429 5.03 -12.22 14.73
C TYR A 429 6.42 -11.67 14.46
N PHE A 430 7.01 -11.02 15.45
CA PHE A 430 8.38 -10.53 15.35
C PHE A 430 9.05 -10.52 16.71
N ASP A 431 10.35 -10.76 16.71
CA ASP A 431 11.23 -10.58 17.87
C ASP A 431 12.69 -10.74 17.41
N ILE A 432 13.66 -10.80 18.33
CA ILE A 432 15.08 -10.93 18.05
C ILE A 432 15.54 -12.39 17.85
N GLN A 433 16.70 -12.59 17.21
CA GLN A 433 17.33 -13.90 17.05
C GLN A 433 17.38 -14.72 18.36
N ASN A 434 17.10 -16.02 18.23
CA ASN A 434 17.03 -17.02 19.31
C ASN A 434 15.97 -16.76 20.38
N SER A 435 15.11 -15.76 20.23
CA SER A 435 13.97 -15.60 21.11
C SER A 435 12.90 -16.65 20.83
N GLN A 436 11.93 -16.73 21.74
CA GLN A 436 10.77 -17.63 21.64
C GLN A 436 9.55 -16.85 21.17
N ILE A 437 9.29 -16.88 19.86
CA ILE A 437 8.18 -16.16 19.23
C ILE A 437 6.93 -17.05 19.26
N THR A 438 5.93 -16.70 20.05
CA THR A 438 4.65 -17.45 20.06
C THR A 438 3.83 -17.07 18.82
N ILE A 439 3.60 -18.03 17.93
CA ILE A 439 2.83 -17.82 16.69
C ILE A 439 1.43 -18.44 16.75
N ASN A 440 1.19 -19.40 17.66
CA ASN A 440 -0.15 -19.94 17.95
C ASN A 440 -0.33 -20.14 19.45
N SER A 441 -1.48 -19.74 20.00
CA SER A 441 -1.77 -19.77 21.43
C SER A 441 -3.18 -20.26 21.73
N SER A 442 -3.28 -21.22 22.65
CA SER A 442 -4.54 -21.70 23.20
C SER A 442 -5.22 -20.68 24.09
N THR A 443 -4.45 -19.84 24.79
CA THR A 443 -4.94 -18.88 25.79
C THR A 443 -5.11 -17.46 25.24
N ASN A 444 -4.43 -17.11 24.14
CA ASN A 444 -4.56 -15.80 23.50
C ASN A 444 -5.21 -15.93 22.12
N SER A 445 -6.49 -15.58 22.03
CA SER A 445 -7.25 -15.63 20.77
C SER A 445 -6.74 -14.68 19.68
N LEU A 446 -5.96 -13.65 20.04
CA LEU A 446 -5.33 -12.75 19.07
C LEU A 446 -4.14 -13.41 18.34
N ILE A 447 -3.58 -14.48 18.88
CA ILE A 447 -2.42 -15.20 18.34
C ILE A 447 -2.88 -16.61 17.95
N ARG A 448 -3.66 -16.72 16.87
CA ARG A 448 -4.17 -18.00 16.35
C ARG A 448 -4.03 -18.08 14.84
N ILE A 449 -3.26 -19.08 14.36
CA ILE A 449 -2.93 -19.26 12.93
C ILE A 449 -4.05 -19.90 12.09
N LEU A 450 -5.16 -20.28 12.73
CA LEU A 450 -6.33 -20.84 12.05
C LEU A 450 -7.54 -19.89 12.14
N SER A 451 -7.32 -18.67 12.62
CA SER A 451 -8.43 -17.75 12.94
C SER A 451 -9.11 -17.18 11.69
N ASN A 452 -8.33 -17.00 10.62
CA ASN A 452 -8.76 -16.54 9.31
C ASN A 452 -8.99 -17.71 8.33
N ASP A 453 -8.66 -18.94 8.70
CA ASP A 453 -8.78 -20.14 7.85
C ASP A 453 -10.19 -20.73 7.94
N PRO A 454 -11.04 -20.59 6.90
CA PRO A 454 -12.42 -21.01 6.98
C PRO A 454 -12.54 -22.51 7.23
N ASN A 455 -13.32 -22.89 8.25
CA ASN A 455 -13.60 -24.28 8.65
C ASN A 455 -12.36 -25.13 9.00
N ALA A 456 -11.19 -24.53 9.19
CA ALA A 456 -10.02 -25.23 9.68
C ALA A 456 -10.09 -25.42 11.20
N THR A 457 -9.80 -26.63 11.66
CA THR A 457 -9.70 -26.97 13.09
C THR A 457 -8.28 -27.40 13.47
N ASN A 458 -7.53 -27.88 12.48
CA ASN A 458 -6.18 -28.40 12.60
C ASN A 458 -5.25 -27.81 11.54
N PHE A 459 -3.95 -27.90 11.77
CA PHE A 459 -2.91 -27.63 10.80
C PHE A 459 -1.92 -28.78 10.75
N GLU A 460 -1.36 -29.02 9.57
CA GLU A 460 -0.33 -30.04 9.35
C GLU A 460 0.93 -29.43 8.77
N CYS A 461 2.07 -29.99 9.17
CA CYS A 461 3.37 -29.75 8.55
C CYS A 461 3.81 -28.29 8.51
N LEU A 462 3.64 -27.59 9.64
CA LEU A 462 4.24 -26.28 9.84
C LEU A 462 5.76 -26.40 9.78
N GLN A 463 6.39 -25.71 8.83
CA GLN A 463 7.84 -25.65 8.67
C GLN A 463 8.29 -24.32 8.09
N ASP A 464 9.54 -23.94 8.35
CA ASP A 464 10.20 -22.81 7.70
C ASP A 464 10.69 -23.20 6.30
N LEU A 465 10.56 -22.30 5.32
CA LEU A 465 10.98 -22.54 3.95
C LEU A 465 12.46 -22.30 3.68
N TYR A 466 13.09 -21.40 4.42
CA TYR A 466 14.42 -20.88 4.10
C TYR A 466 15.45 -21.21 5.19
N ASP A 467 15.02 -21.33 6.45
CA ASP A 467 15.86 -21.73 7.56
C ASP A 467 15.57 -23.16 8.01
N THR A 468 16.38 -24.11 7.55
CA THR A 468 16.29 -25.53 7.95
C THR A 468 16.65 -25.78 9.43
N THR A 469 17.18 -24.77 10.13
CA THR A 469 17.55 -24.85 11.55
C THR A 469 16.49 -24.25 12.47
N ALA A 470 15.47 -23.58 11.91
CA ALA A 470 14.36 -23.04 12.68
C ALA A 470 13.59 -24.17 13.39
N THR A 471 13.06 -23.86 14.57
CA THR A 471 12.33 -24.84 15.40
C THR A 471 10.96 -24.33 15.83
N PHE A 472 10.04 -25.28 16.01
CA PHE A 472 8.68 -25.14 16.50
C PHE A 472 8.54 -26.03 17.72
N ASN A 473 8.53 -25.45 18.93
CA ASN A 473 8.61 -26.21 20.20
C ASN A 473 9.79 -27.20 20.23
N GLY A 474 10.93 -26.85 19.63
CA GLY A 474 12.12 -27.71 19.54
C GLY A 474 12.10 -28.75 18.41
N LEU A 475 11.06 -28.77 17.55
CA LEU A 475 10.95 -29.65 16.39
C LEU A 475 11.12 -28.87 15.08
N GLN A 476 11.63 -29.49 14.01
CA GLN A 476 11.75 -28.84 12.69
C GLN A 476 10.42 -28.78 11.92
N THR A 477 9.45 -29.62 12.29
CA THR A 477 8.11 -29.62 11.70
C THR A 477 7.09 -29.95 12.77
N LEU A 478 5.93 -29.30 12.74
CA LEU A 478 4.87 -29.48 13.72
C LEU A 478 3.48 -29.55 13.07
N SER A 479 2.63 -30.43 13.59
CA SER A 479 1.20 -30.49 13.28
C SER A 479 0.40 -30.33 14.57
N GLY A 480 -0.79 -29.74 14.50
CA GLY A 480 -1.56 -29.41 15.70
C GLY A 480 -2.99 -28.97 15.41
N SER A 481 -3.62 -28.39 16.43
CA SER A 481 -4.94 -27.77 16.38
C SER A 481 -4.86 -26.27 16.64
N ASN A 482 -6.00 -25.58 16.55
CA ASN A 482 -6.13 -24.20 17.03
C ASN A 482 -5.80 -24.00 18.53
N THR A 483 -5.64 -25.09 19.31
CA THR A 483 -5.27 -25.08 20.73
C THR A 483 -3.84 -25.58 20.97
N THR A 484 -3.10 -25.97 19.92
CA THR A 484 -1.68 -26.31 20.07
C THR A 484 -0.86 -25.03 20.22
N ASN A 485 -0.24 -24.81 21.37
CA ASN A 485 0.73 -23.72 21.50
C ASN A 485 1.93 -23.95 20.57
N VAL A 486 2.29 -22.96 19.76
CA VAL A 486 3.42 -23.02 18.85
C VAL A 486 4.38 -21.87 19.13
N VAL A 487 5.60 -22.22 19.49
CA VAL A 487 6.72 -21.31 19.74
C VAL A 487 7.77 -21.52 18.67
N PHE A 488 7.96 -20.50 17.83
CA PHE A 488 8.98 -20.43 16.79
C PHE A 488 10.28 -19.85 17.35
N SER A 489 11.42 -20.35 16.89
CA SER A 489 12.74 -19.77 17.16
C SER A 489 13.70 -20.02 16.01
N SER A 490 14.51 -19.01 15.68
CA SER A 490 15.55 -19.09 14.66
C SER A 490 16.79 -18.28 15.07
N SER A 491 17.97 -18.75 14.66
CA SER A 491 19.24 -18.03 14.79
C SER A 491 19.54 -17.13 13.58
N ILE A 492 18.77 -17.27 12.49
CA ILE A 492 18.92 -16.50 11.27
C ILE A 492 18.06 -15.24 11.40
N LYS A 493 18.60 -14.09 10.99
CA LYS A 493 17.86 -12.82 10.97
C LYS A 493 17.13 -12.65 9.64
N GLY A 494 16.09 -11.82 9.65
CA GLY A 494 15.34 -11.39 8.48
C GLY A 494 13.91 -11.91 8.46
N LEU A 495 13.31 -11.84 7.28
CA LEU A 495 11.95 -12.32 7.06
C LEU A 495 11.94 -13.84 6.85
N HIS A 496 11.27 -14.55 7.75
CA HIS A 496 10.96 -15.96 7.63
C HIS A 496 9.58 -16.15 7.01
N LEU A 497 9.48 -17.13 6.12
CA LEU A 497 8.23 -17.56 5.53
C LEU A 497 7.98 -19.02 5.93
N LEU A 498 7.00 -19.21 6.79
CA LEU A 498 6.57 -20.53 7.21
C LEU A 498 5.45 -21.01 6.29
N ARG A 499 5.30 -22.32 6.12
CA ARG A 499 4.16 -22.93 5.43
C ARG A 499 3.48 -23.99 6.28
N TYR A 500 2.16 -24.10 6.16
CA TYR A 500 1.35 -25.19 6.75
C TYR A 500 0.17 -25.54 5.84
N ILE A 501 -0.55 -26.62 6.18
CA ILE A 501 -1.78 -27.05 5.52
C ILE A 501 -2.94 -26.95 6.54
N PRO A 502 -3.97 -26.12 6.31
CA PRO A 502 -5.17 -26.13 7.14
C PRO A 502 -6.01 -27.37 6.87
N VAL A 503 -6.53 -27.97 7.94
CA VAL A 503 -7.27 -29.23 7.92
C VAL A 503 -8.54 -29.11 8.74
N ASN A 504 -9.63 -29.64 8.19
CA ASN A 504 -10.84 -29.89 8.94
C ASN A 504 -10.77 -31.32 9.50
N SER A 505 -10.52 -31.45 10.80
CA SER A 505 -10.34 -32.76 11.44
C SER A 505 -11.60 -33.62 11.53
N ILE A 506 -12.79 -33.06 11.29
CA ILE A 506 -14.04 -33.82 11.30
C ILE A 506 -14.17 -34.68 10.04
N ASN A 507 -13.80 -34.14 8.88
CA ASN A 507 -13.96 -34.80 7.58
C ASN A 507 -12.63 -35.11 6.86
N GLY A 508 -11.50 -34.69 7.42
CA GLY A 508 -10.15 -34.88 6.86
C GLY A 508 -9.86 -34.01 5.63
N GLN A 509 -10.74 -33.08 5.27
CA GLN A 509 -10.51 -32.19 4.13
C GLN A 509 -9.30 -31.29 4.40
N LYS A 510 -8.54 -31.01 3.34
CA LYS A 510 -7.31 -30.20 3.38
C LYS A 510 -7.46 -29.01 2.42
N GLY A 511 -7.11 -27.82 2.92
CA GLY A 511 -7.15 -26.59 2.15
C GLY A 511 -5.95 -26.45 1.21
N ASN A 512 -5.55 -25.21 0.93
CA ASN A 512 -4.34 -24.88 0.18
C ASN A 512 -3.10 -24.82 1.09
N ILE A 513 -1.90 -24.93 0.50
CA ILE A 513 -0.66 -24.53 1.19
C ILE A 513 -0.79 -23.05 1.58
N THR A 514 -0.62 -22.77 2.86
CA THR A 514 -0.84 -21.44 3.47
C THR A 514 0.42 -20.99 4.18
N TYR A 515 0.68 -19.69 4.17
CA TYR A 515 1.96 -19.14 4.63
C TYR A 515 1.82 -18.21 5.83
N ILE A 516 2.85 -18.15 6.67
CA ILE A 516 2.94 -17.26 7.83
C ILE A 516 4.22 -16.45 7.73
N TYR A 517 4.11 -15.12 7.84
CA TYR A 517 5.29 -14.27 7.97
C TYR A 517 5.73 -14.17 9.43
N VAL A 518 7.02 -14.36 9.67
CA VAL A 518 7.66 -14.10 10.97
C VAL A 518 8.91 -13.27 10.70
N TYR A 519 9.09 -12.17 11.42
CA TYR A 519 10.28 -11.34 11.27
C TYR A 519 11.23 -11.51 12.45
N VAL A 520 12.45 -11.96 12.19
CA VAL A 520 13.48 -12.12 13.21
C VAL A 520 14.48 -10.97 13.08
N ASP A 521 14.44 -10.03 14.01
CA ASP A 521 15.36 -8.89 14.06
C ASP A 521 16.65 -9.25 14.81
N THR A 522 17.62 -8.34 14.83
CA THR A 522 18.82 -8.47 15.66
C THR A 522 18.67 -7.64 16.94
N ALA A 523 19.04 -8.20 18.09
CA ALA A 523 18.87 -7.54 19.39
C ALA A 523 19.71 -6.26 19.52
N THR A 524 20.95 -6.35 19.04
CA THR A 524 21.90 -5.26 18.76
C THR A 524 22.87 -5.81 17.72
N ASN A 525 23.18 -5.06 16.68
CA ASN A 525 24.14 -5.44 15.64
C ASN A 525 25.61 -5.30 16.09
N CYS A 526 25.88 -4.51 17.13
CA CYS A 526 27.17 -4.41 17.82
C CYS A 526 27.06 -3.68 19.17
N ALA A 527 28.14 -3.70 19.96
CA ALA A 527 28.20 -3.03 21.25
C ALA A 527 28.16 -1.50 21.09
N ILE A 528 27.34 -0.83 21.91
CA ILE A 528 27.14 0.63 21.86
C ILE A 528 27.55 1.24 23.20
N SER A 529 28.31 2.33 23.17
CA SER A 529 28.63 3.09 24.39
C SER A 529 27.38 3.81 24.91
N THR A 530 27.01 3.57 26.16
CA THR A 530 25.81 4.13 26.80
C THR A 530 26.12 5.33 27.70
N ASN A 531 27.34 5.86 27.70
CA ASN A 531 27.78 6.95 28.58
C ASN A 531 27.26 8.35 28.17
N SER A 532 26.34 8.43 27.20
CA SER A 532 25.70 9.67 26.78
C SER A 532 24.45 10.00 27.59
N SER A 533 24.19 11.29 27.83
CA SER A 533 22.90 11.79 28.31
C SER A 533 21.82 11.83 27.22
N ASP A 534 22.21 11.64 25.97
CA ASP A 534 21.31 11.50 24.82
C ASP A 534 20.51 10.20 24.91
N LEU A 535 19.23 10.28 24.54
CA LEU A 535 18.36 9.11 24.44
C LEU A 535 18.56 8.35 23.13
N VAL A 536 19.08 9.02 22.09
CA VAL A 536 19.53 8.38 20.86
C VAL A 536 20.97 7.92 21.05
N LEU A 537 21.19 6.62 20.88
CA LEU A 537 22.52 6.05 20.93
C LEU A 537 23.12 6.03 19.51
N ASN A 538 24.42 6.30 19.41
CA ASN A 538 25.16 6.28 18.15
C ASN A 538 24.53 7.11 17.02
N GLY A 539 23.91 8.26 17.34
CA GLY A 539 23.23 9.08 16.33
C GLY A 539 24.13 9.79 15.32
N GLY A 540 25.45 9.79 15.55
CA GLY A 540 26.46 10.18 14.56
C GLY A 540 27.06 9.00 13.78
N PHE A 541 26.56 7.77 13.97
CA PHE A 541 26.94 6.59 13.19
C PHE A 541 28.42 6.15 13.26
N GLU A 542 29.20 6.68 14.21
CA GLU A 542 30.64 6.41 14.33
C GLU A 542 30.98 5.05 14.95
N GLN A 543 30.04 4.44 15.68
CA GLN A 543 30.22 3.07 16.18
C GLN A 543 29.67 2.10 15.14
N VAL A 544 30.58 1.37 14.50
CA VAL A 544 30.25 0.39 13.45
C VAL A 544 30.80 -0.99 13.79
N SER A 545 30.09 -2.05 13.39
CA SER A 545 30.56 -3.44 13.54
C SER A 545 31.72 -3.75 12.58
N SER A 546 31.72 -3.11 11.42
CA SER A 546 32.72 -3.21 10.37
C SER A 546 32.59 -2.04 9.39
N VAL A 547 33.64 -1.73 8.64
CA VAL A 547 33.58 -0.70 7.59
C VAL A 547 32.58 -1.12 6.51
N PRO A 548 31.68 -0.22 6.04
CA PRO A 548 30.78 -0.54 4.95
C PRO A 548 31.55 -0.70 3.64
N ASP A 549 31.23 -1.75 2.89
CA ASP A 549 31.93 -2.19 1.66
C ASP A 549 30.98 -2.34 0.47
N SER A 550 29.69 -2.09 0.69
CA SER A 550 28.67 -2.00 -0.34
C SER A 550 27.53 -1.09 0.13
N MET A 551 26.68 -0.68 -0.81
CA MET A 551 25.42 0.02 -0.52
C MET A 551 24.51 -0.85 0.39
N THR A 552 23.46 -0.25 0.95
CA THR A 552 22.40 -0.93 1.70
C THR A 552 22.85 -1.57 3.03
N GLN A 553 23.77 -0.91 3.76
CA GLN A 553 24.44 -1.47 4.94
C GLN A 553 24.23 -0.68 6.25
N ILE A 554 23.07 -0.02 6.44
CA ILE A 554 22.77 0.67 7.71
C ILE A 554 22.95 -0.20 8.95
N GLU A 555 22.69 -1.51 8.83
CA GLU A 555 22.86 -2.50 9.90
C GLU A 555 24.33 -2.71 10.33
N LYS A 556 25.31 -2.05 9.70
CA LYS A 556 26.68 -1.99 10.24
C LYS A 556 26.84 -0.88 11.29
N ALA A 557 25.98 0.14 11.32
CA ALA A 557 26.00 1.18 12.34
C ALA A 557 25.28 0.72 13.60
N CYS A 558 26.00 0.66 14.73
CA CYS A 558 25.49 0.04 15.94
C CYS A 558 24.19 0.71 16.43
N GLY A 559 23.11 -0.06 16.58
CA GLY A 559 21.81 0.39 17.08
C GLY A 559 20.85 0.98 16.03
N TRP A 560 21.21 0.93 14.75
CA TRP A 560 20.41 1.48 13.65
C TRP A 560 19.96 0.41 12.67
N PHE A 561 18.71 0.54 12.21
CA PHE A 561 18.06 -0.42 11.34
C PHE A 561 17.19 0.27 10.30
N ASN A 562 16.91 -0.43 9.19
CA ASN A 562 15.86 -0.01 8.28
C ASN A 562 14.49 -0.11 8.99
N SER A 563 13.58 0.81 8.66
CA SER A 563 12.20 0.77 9.19
C SER A 563 11.32 -0.23 8.45
N GLY A 564 11.62 -0.50 7.18
CA GLY A 564 10.90 -1.43 6.31
C GLY A 564 11.84 -2.13 5.32
N SER A 565 11.33 -2.49 4.14
CA SER A 565 12.12 -3.19 3.11
C SER A 565 13.02 -2.26 2.27
N ALA A 566 12.83 -0.94 2.37
CA ALA A 566 13.72 0.05 1.77
C ALA A 566 15.04 0.12 2.54
N SER A 567 16.16 0.17 1.83
CA SER A 567 17.49 0.00 2.40
C SER A 567 18.28 1.30 2.46
N THR A 568 18.44 1.83 3.66
CA THR A 568 19.29 2.99 3.94
C THR A 568 20.78 2.64 3.74
N ASP A 569 21.52 3.59 3.19
CA ASP A 569 22.97 3.48 2.99
C ASP A 569 23.75 3.96 4.21
N LEU A 570 24.83 3.24 4.57
CA LEU A 570 25.85 3.73 5.49
C LEU A 570 27.06 4.18 4.68
N LEU A 571 27.37 5.47 4.71
CA LEU A 571 28.49 6.06 4.00
C LEU A 571 29.67 6.26 4.94
N SER A 572 30.89 6.06 4.44
CA SER A 572 32.10 6.06 5.28
C SER A 572 33.35 6.53 4.56
N SER A 573 34.17 7.34 5.23
CA SER A 573 35.45 7.83 4.70
C SER A 573 36.47 6.69 4.57
N LEU A 574 36.26 5.63 5.36
CA LEU A 574 37.09 4.43 5.40
C LEU A 574 36.70 3.39 4.34
N SER A 575 35.58 3.59 3.63
CA SER A 575 35.14 2.64 2.61
C SER A 575 36.06 2.64 1.38
N ASN A 576 36.23 1.46 0.79
CA ASN A 576 36.88 1.28 -0.50
C ASN A 576 35.87 1.30 -1.68
N ASP A 577 34.57 1.21 -1.40
CA ASP A 577 33.54 1.30 -2.43
C ASP A 577 33.27 2.78 -2.75
N LEU A 578 33.67 3.19 -3.95
CA LEU A 578 33.50 4.57 -4.43
C LEU A 578 32.04 5.03 -4.46
N ARG A 579 31.05 4.12 -4.42
CA ARG A 579 29.62 4.47 -4.37
C ARG A 579 29.20 5.06 -3.02
N ILE A 580 29.84 4.65 -1.93
CA ILE A 580 29.49 5.05 -0.55
C ILE A 580 30.67 5.69 0.19
N LYS A 581 31.79 5.88 -0.51
CA LYS A 581 32.96 6.59 0.00
C LYS A 581 32.65 8.07 0.11
N ILE A 582 33.05 8.69 1.21
CA ILE A 582 32.87 10.12 1.46
C ILE A 582 34.26 10.81 1.55
N PRO A 583 34.36 12.10 1.23
CA PRO A 583 33.25 13.01 0.89
C PRO A 583 32.72 12.88 -0.54
N CYS A 584 33.47 12.26 -1.46
CA CYS A 584 33.03 12.05 -2.84
C CYS A 584 32.37 10.68 -3.05
N SER A 585 31.03 10.63 -2.97
CA SER A 585 30.27 9.46 -3.40
C SER A 585 30.06 9.51 -4.91
N ARG A 586 30.47 8.45 -5.61
CA ARG A 586 30.24 8.29 -7.05
C ARG A 586 28.75 8.12 -7.40
N SER A 587 27.92 7.72 -6.43
CA SER A 587 26.49 7.51 -6.61
C SER A 587 25.66 8.76 -6.29
N TYR A 588 26.08 9.56 -5.31
CA TYR A 588 25.20 10.58 -4.73
C TYR A 588 25.73 12.00 -4.87
N GLY A 589 27.04 12.20 -4.78
CA GLY A 589 27.68 13.51 -4.89
C GLY A 589 28.67 13.81 -3.76
N PHE A 590 28.93 15.09 -3.50
CA PHE A 590 29.89 15.55 -2.51
C PHE A 590 29.20 15.91 -1.19
N GLN A 591 29.68 15.35 -0.08
CA GLN A 591 29.33 15.83 1.25
C GLN A 591 30.42 15.50 2.27
N ASP A 592 31.05 16.53 2.85
CA ASP A 592 31.93 16.37 4.02
C ASP A 592 31.12 16.02 5.28
N CYS A 593 31.74 15.27 6.20
CA CYS A 593 31.19 15.05 7.55
C CYS A 593 30.88 16.39 8.21
N ASN A 594 29.74 16.49 8.92
CA ASN A 594 29.33 17.76 9.51
C ASN A 594 30.42 18.30 10.46
N ASN A 595 30.77 19.58 10.32
CA ASN A 595 31.85 20.24 11.06
C ASN A 595 33.22 19.52 11.00
N ASN A 596 33.49 18.68 10.01
CA ASN A 596 34.68 17.82 9.93
C ASN A 596 34.84 16.88 11.15
N THR A 597 33.74 16.57 11.84
CA THR A 597 33.74 15.62 12.96
C THR A 597 33.13 14.30 12.50
N GLY A 598 33.84 13.20 12.75
CA GLY A 598 33.38 11.86 12.39
C GLY A 598 34.01 11.30 11.11
N SER A 599 33.51 10.14 10.69
CA SER A 599 33.94 9.39 9.50
C SER A 599 32.77 8.69 8.81
N ASN A 600 31.55 8.80 9.35
CA ASN A 600 30.38 8.09 8.85
C ASN A 600 29.13 8.99 8.90
N TYR A 601 28.18 8.72 8.01
CA TYR A 601 26.81 9.24 8.06
C TYR A 601 25.92 8.36 7.18
N ILE A 602 24.61 8.58 7.17
CA ILE A 602 23.69 7.74 6.39
C ILE A 602 23.15 8.47 5.16
N GLY A 603 22.70 7.70 4.18
CA GLY A 603 22.06 8.17 2.94
C GLY A 603 20.67 7.57 2.80
N MET A 604 19.69 8.40 2.40
CA MET A 604 18.27 8.05 2.34
C MET A 604 17.61 8.55 1.05
N ALA A 605 17.14 7.63 0.21
CA ALA A 605 16.38 7.90 -1.01
C ALA A 605 14.87 7.97 -0.76
N ASN A 606 14.21 8.98 -1.32
CA ASN A 606 12.77 9.18 -1.22
C ASN A 606 12.19 9.52 -2.60
N VAL A 607 11.21 8.75 -3.06
CA VAL A 607 10.57 8.88 -4.36
C VAL A 607 9.05 8.84 -4.21
N LYS A 608 8.36 9.85 -4.74
CA LYS A 608 6.89 9.85 -4.82
C LYS A 608 6.45 9.42 -6.22
N ASN A 609 5.78 8.27 -6.33
CA ASN A 609 5.26 7.79 -7.62
C ASN A 609 3.90 8.44 -7.93
N TYR A 610 3.85 9.29 -8.96
CA TYR A 610 2.66 10.06 -9.32
C TYR A 610 1.47 9.21 -9.80
N TYR A 611 1.70 8.05 -10.43
CA TYR A 611 0.62 7.21 -11.00
C TYR A 611 0.07 6.18 -10.01
N ALA A 612 0.91 5.66 -9.12
CA ALA A 612 0.51 4.66 -8.13
C ALA A 612 0.01 5.29 -6.81
N GLN A 613 0.25 6.60 -6.62
CA GLN A 613 0.11 7.28 -5.31
C GLN A 613 0.87 6.59 -4.18
N GLU A 614 1.93 5.87 -4.52
CA GLU A 614 2.77 5.12 -3.57
C GLU A 614 4.08 5.86 -3.35
N MET A 615 4.50 5.92 -2.09
CA MET A 615 5.78 6.48 -1.68
C MET A 615 6.80 5.35 -1.51
N ASN A 616 7.96 5.50 -2.15
CA ASN A 616 9.13 4.68 -1.86
C ASN A 616 10.10 5.53 -1.06
N ALA A 617 10.17 5.29 0.24
CA ALA A 617 11.02 6.03 1.16
C ALA A 617 11.92 5.08 1.91
N GLU A 618 13.22 5.39 1.88
CA GLU A 618 14.17 4.88 2.86
C GLU A 618 13.94 5.65 4.16
N SER A 619 13.68 4.90 5.23
CA SER A 619 13.50 5.41 6.58
C SER A 619 14.27 4.54 7.56
N VAL A 620 14.84 5.16 8.59
CA VAL A 620 15.62 4.47 9.63
C VAL A 620 14.88 4.45 10.96
N LYS A 621 15.11 3.39 11.73
CA LYS A 621 14.64 3.24 13.09
C LYS A 621 15.79 2.98 14.06
N THR A 622 15.62 3.42 15.29
CA THR A 622 16.50 3.08 16.41
C THR A 622 15.69 2.89 17.70
N LYS A 623 16.22 2.09 18.63
CA LYS A 623 15.67 1.95 19.98
C LYS A 623 16.28 3.01 20.89
N LEU A 624 15.43 3.77 21.57
CA LEU A 624 15.87 4.76 22.55
C LEU A 624 16.53 4.07 23.75
N LYS A 625 17.53 4.74 24.33
CA LYS A 625 18.23 4.30 25.55
C LYS A 625 17.26 4.02 26.69
N ASN A 626 16.25 4.88 26.85
CA ASN A 626 15.14 4.72 27.76
C ASN A 626 13.84 5.12 27.06
N ALA A 627 12.72 4.57 27.51
CA ALA A 627 11.41 5.00 27.04
C ALA A 627 11.17 6.49 27.37
N LEU A 628 10.38 7.18 26.55
CA LEU A 628 9.93 8.53 26.86
C LEU A 628 9.11 8.52 28.16
N LEU A 629 9.31 9.55 28.98
CA LEU A 629 8.59 9.72 30.24
C LEU A 629 7.25 10.42 29.99
N PRO A 630 6.21 10.11 30.78
CA PRO A 630 4.96 10.87 30.75
C PRO A 630 5.18 12.33 31.16
N ASN A 631 4.40 13.23 30.56
CA ASN A 631 4.42 14.68 30.78
C ASN A 631 5.82 15.32 30.70
N ALA A 632 6.65 14.83 29.77
CA ALA A 632 8.02 15.32 29.57
C ALA A 632 8.19 15.92 28.17
N ASN A 633 8.99 16.97 28.09
CA ASN A 633 9.34 17.62 26.83
C ASN A 633 10.77 17.24 26.44
N TYR A 634 10.96 16.97 25.15
CA TYR A 634 12.24 16.64 24.55
C TYR A 634 12.47 17.52 23.32
N GLN A 635 13.73 17.65 22.90
CA GLN A 635 14.06 18.22 21.61
C GLN A 635 14.82 17.19 20.79
N LEU A 636 14.23 16.82 19.66
CA LEU A 636 14.89 16.03 18.62
C LEU A 636 15.62 16.98 17.69
N SER A 637 16.86 16.66 17.36
CA SER A 637 17.61 17.36 16.32
C SER A 637 18.47 16.40 15.51
N PHE A 638 18.70 16.74 14.24
CA PHE A 638 19.58 16.01 13.34
C PHE A 638 19.99 16.91 12.16
N ASP A 639 21.10 16.59 11.54
CA ASP A 639 21.61 17.29 10.37
C ASP A 639 21.23 16.56 9.10
N VAL A 640 20.82 17.31 8.08
CA VAL A 640 20.51 16.76 6.76
C VAL A 640 21.17 17.57 5.66
N SER A 641 21.68 16.90 4.64
CA SER A 641 22.15 17.53 3.41
C SER A 641 21.51 16.84 2.22
N GLN A 642 21.06 17.61 1.24
CA GLN A 642 20.49 17.08 0.02
C GLN A 642 21.59 16.74 -0.98
N SER A 643 21.66 15.50 -1.45
CA SER A 643 22.65 15.13 -2.46
C SER A 643 22.37 15.79 -3.81
N GLU A 644 23.41 15.99 -4.61
CA GLU A 644 23.31 16.56 -5.95
C GLU A 644 22.54 15.64 -6.91
N ASN A 645 22.76 14.33 -6.82
CA ASN A 645 22.05 13.34 -7.65
C ASN A 645 20.54 13.25 -7.33
N GLY A 646 20.13 13.57 -6.10
CA GLY A 646 18.73 13.58 -5.65
C GLY A 646 18.21 14.97 -5.30
N SER A 647 18.67 16.00 -6.01
CA SER A 647 18.39 17.40 -5.67
C SER A 647 17.15 18.01 -6.34
N SER A 648 16.46 17.26 -7.23
CA SER A 648 15.30 17.75 -8.00
C SER A 648 14.05 18.04 -7.17
N SER A 649 13.96 17.49 -5.95
CA SER A 649 12.85 17.72 -5.03
C SER A 649 13.33 17.79 -3.59
N ALA A 650 12.90 18.80 -2.84
CA ALA A 650 13.10 18.87 -1.39
C ALA A 650 11.93 18.25 -0.63
N MET A 651 12.12 17.84 0.62
CA MET A 651 11.07 17.30 1.48
C MET A 651 11.08 17.91 2.89
N LYS A 652 9.93 17.83 3.56
CA LYS A 652 9.82 18.09 5.01
C LYS A 652 10.01 16.78 5.76
N PHE A 653 11.14 16.63 6.45
CA PHE A 653 11.43 15.44 7.24
C PHE A 653 10.37 15.18 8.30
N GLN A 654 10.09 13.91 8.56
CA GLN A 654 9.23 13.47 9.63
C GLN A 654 10.01 12.65 10.66
N ALA A 655 9.55 12.70 11.89
CA ALA A 655 10.00 11.83 12.96
C ALA A 655 8.80 11.26 13.71
N TYR A 656 8.84 9.96 14.02
CA TYR A 656 7.78 9.28 14.77
C TYR A 656 8.35 8.55 15.97
N PHE A 657 7.64 8.64 17.10
CA PHE A 657 7.96 7.89 18.31
C PHE A 657 6.93 6.79 18.54
N GLY A 658 7.41 5.54 18.51
CA GLY A 658 6.58 4.35 18.63
C GLY A 658 6.81 3.60 19.94
N MET A 659 5.76 2.94 20.44
CA MET A 659 5.84 2.00 21.56
C MET A 659 6.68 0.77 21.21
N ASN A 660 6.54 0.29 19.96
CA ASN A 660 7.20 -0.92 19.48
C ASN A 660 8.03 -0.66 18.23
N GLY A 661 9.06 -1.49 18.03
CA GLY A 661 10.00 -1.42 16.90
C GLY A 661 9.55 -2.23 15.69
N ASN A 662 8.24 -2.45 15.53
CA ASN A 662 7.68 -3.40 14.57
C ASN A 662 8.26 -3.15 13.18
N PRO A 663 8.93 -4.13 12.57
CA PRO A 663 9.32 -4.04 11.18
C PRO A 663 8.09 -4.00 10.29
N ILE A 664 8.23 -3.31 9.16
CA ILE A 664 7.16 -3.08 8.20
C ILE A 664 7.45 -3.88 6.93
N SER A 665 6.40 -4.46 6.37
CA SER A 665 6.50 -5.37 5.22
C SER A 665 6.86 -4.69 3.89
N GLY A 666 6.80 -3.35 3.82
CA GLY A 666 6.93 -2.55 2.60
C GLY A 666 8.01 -1.48 2.60
N SER A 667 8.20 -0.86 1.44
CA SER A 667 9.05 0.32 1.21
C SER A 667 8.17 1.57 1.24
N GLY A 668 8.51 2.59 2.03
CA GLY A 668 7.69 3.80 2.15
C GLY A 668 7.15 4.07 3.54
N ASN A 669 5.84 4.34 3.59
CA ASN A 669 5.17 4.77 4.79
C ASN A 669 5.26 3.74 5.90
N ILE A 670 5.45 4.25 7.11
CA ILE A 670 5.36 3.47 8.32
C ILE A 670 3.97 3.61 8.93
N PRO A 671 3.43 2.57 9.57
CA PRO A 671 2.17 2.66 10.30
C PRO A 671 2.28 3.60 11.50
N ILE A 672 1.50 4.69 11.46
CA ILE A 672 1.44 5.68 12.53
C ILE A 672 0.27 5.36 13.45
N ALA A 673 0.52 4.58 14.50
CA ALA A 673 -0.50 4.19 15.47
C ALA A 673 -0.98 5.37 16.33
N ASN A 674 -0.08 6.29 16.68
CA ASN A 674 -0.39 7.51 17.43
C ASN A 674 0.06 8.76 16.66
N SER A 675 -0.86 9.41 15.95
CA SER A 675 -0.56 10.60 15.16
C SER A 675 -0.03 11.79 15.97
N ASN A 676 -0.30 11.85 17.29
CA ASN A 676 0.25 12.90 18.15
C ASN A 676 1.76 12.76 18.38
N MET A 677 2.33 11.58 18.11
CA MET A 677 3.77 11.32 18.21
C MET A 677 4.46 11.35 16.84
N LEU A 678 3.77 11.79 15.79
CA LEU A 678 4.34 12.08 14.47
C LEU A 678 4.61 13.59 14.37
N PHE A 679 5.86 13.95 14.14
CA PHE A 679 6.33 15.32 14.01
C PHE A 679 6.82 15.55 12.59
N THR A 680 6.55 16.73 12.03
CA THR A 680 6.99 17.11 10.68
C THR A 680 7.77 18.42 10.78
N ASN A 681 8.94 18.47 10.13
CA ASN A 681 9.74 19.69 10.04
C ASN A 681 8.92 20.78 9.32
N PRO A 682 8.75 22.00 9.87
CA PRO A 682 7.96 23.04 9.20
C PRO A 682 8.55 23.51 7.87
N THR A 683 9.85 23.33 7.65
CA THR A 683 10.60 23.83 6.49
C THR A 683 11.12 22.71 5.61
N PHE A 684 11.31 23.00 4.31
CA PHE A 684 11.94 22.07 3.38
C PHE A 684 13.46 22.10 3.59
N SER A 685 14.07 20.93 3.71
CA SER A 685 15.52 20.79 3.74
C SER A 685 16.05 20.74 2.32
N SER A 686 16.96 21.63 1.93
CA SER A 686 17.30 21.81 0.51
C SER A 686 18.74 22.22 0.23
N ASN A 687 19.58 22.35 1.25
CA ASN A 687 20.99 22.62 1.08
C ASN A 687 21.71 21.43 0.42
N THR A 688 22.49 21.68 -0.63
CA THR A 688 23.23 20.67 -1.39
C THR A 688 24.75 20.80 -1.28
N ASP A 689 25.22 21.78 -0.51
CA ASP A 689 26.65 22.05 -0.27
C ASP A 689 26.81 22.47 1.20
N GLY A 690 26.38 21.57 2.08
CA GLY A 690 26.35 21.79 3.52
C GLY A 690 25.11 21.22 4.20
N TRP A 691 25.08 21.36 5.52
CA TRP A 691 24.08 20.72 6.38
C TRP A 691 23.02 21.71 6.85
N ASP A 692 21.74 21.35 6.65
CA ASP A 692 20.58 21.96 7.30
C ASP A 692 20.32 21.23 8.64
N LYS A 693 20.14 21.98 9.73
CA LYS A 693 19.72 21.40 11.02
C LYS A 693 18.21 21.30 11.08
N VAL A 694 17.69 20.10 11.28
CA VAL A 694 16.27 19.84 11.60
C VAL A 694 16.10 19.83 13.12
N VAL A 695 15.06 20.51 13.61
CA VAL A 695 14.74 20.59 15.05
C VAL A 695 13.25 20.38 15.25
N MET A 696 12.88 19.48 16.16
CA MET A 696 11.49 19.19 16.52
C MET A 696 11.33 19.15 18.05
N ASN A 697 10.32 19.86 18.56
CA ASN A 697 9.96 19.78 19.97
C ASN A 697 8.94 18.64 20.15
N VAL A 698 9.26 17.71 21.06
CA VAL A 698 8.50 16.48 21.29
C VAL A 698 7.88 16.55 22.67
N ASN A 699 6.54 16.55 22.71
CA ASN A 699 5.78 16.61 23.95
C ASN A 699 5.20 15.21 24.23
N SER A 700 5.79 14.49 25.17
CA SER A 700 5.31 13.16 25.57
C SER A 700 4.28 13.31 26.69
N ILE A 701 3.01 13.05 26.39
CA ILE A 701 1.91 13.12 27.38
C ILE A 701 1.87 11.83 28.20
N ASN A 702 1.76 10.69 27.54
CA ASN A 702 1.60 9.38 28.18
C ASN A 702 2.92 8.67 28.46
N GLY A 703 3.97 8.96 27.68
CA GLY A 703 5.23 8.22 27.73
C GLY A 703 5.10 6.77 27.28
N GLY A 704 6.21 6.04 27.40
CA GLY A 704 6.32 4.63 27.04
C GLY A 704 6.87 4.39 25.64
N GLU A 705 6.97 5.40 24.78
CA GLU A 705 7.56 5.26 23.45
C GLU A 705 9.04 4.88 23.54
N GLN A 706 9.45 3.81 22.86
CA GLN A 706 10.78 3.22 22.95
C GLN A 706 11.58 3.29 21.65
N TYR A 707 10.94 3.66 20.54
CA TYR A 707 11.56 3.66 19.22
C TYR A 707 11.38 5.01 18.54
N LEU A 708 12.43 5.44 17.84
CA LEU A 708 12.45 6.63 16.99
C LEU A 708 12.60 6.19 15.54
N TYR A 709 11.72 6.72 14.68
CA TYR A 709 11.76 6.57 13.24
C TYR A 709 12.01 7.94 12.60
N ILE A 710 12.82 8.00 11.54
CA ILE A 710 13.14 9.23 10.81
C ILE A 710 13.08 8.97 9.31
N GLY A 711 12.54 9.93 8.54
CA GLY A 711 12.50 9.90 7.08
C GLY A 711 11.23 10.54 6.51
N ALA A 712 10.83 10.10 5.32
CA ALA A 712 9.47 10.32 4.81
C ALA A 712 8.59 9.16 5.31
N LEU A 713 7.84 9.39 6.38
CA LEU A 713 7.24 8.34 7.20
C LEU A 713 5.77 8.07 6.89
N SER A 714 5.08 8.98 6.21
CA SER A 714 3.64 8.86 5.97
C SER A 714 3.21 9.64 4.74
N ASP A 715 2.06 9.27 4.16
CA ASP A 715 1.54 9.84 2.90
C ASP A 715 1.38 11.36 2.88
N ASN A 716 1.28 11.99 4.05
CA ASN A 716 1.13 13.43 4.18
C ASN A 716 2.48 14.19 4.13
N VAL A 717 3.60 13.50 3.96
CA VAL A 717 4.90 14.14 3.78
C VAL A 717 4.84 15.09 2.57
N GLN A 718 5.41 16.27 2.75
CA GLN A 718 5.39 17.32 1.74
C GLN A 718 6.68 17.31 0.94
N PHE A 719 6.55 17.37 -0.38
CA PHE A 719 7.64 17.53 -1.34
C PHE A 719 7.51 18.85 -2.10
N GLN A 720 8.64 19.46 -2.45
CA GLN A 720 8.72 20.66 -3.27
C GLN A 720 9.72 20.46 -4.40
N LEU A 721 9.24 20.56 -5.66
CA LEU A 721 10.10 20.54 -6.83
C LEU A 721 11.05 21.74 -6.85
N LYS A 722 12.31 21.52 -7.24
CA LYS A 722 13.33 22.56 -7.40
C LYS A 722 14.24 22.27 -8.59
N THR A 723 15.00 23.27 -9.00
CA THR A 723 16.10 23.09 -9.97
C THR A 723 17.16 22.18 -9.34
N ALA A 724 17.55 21.13 -10.05
CA ALA A 724 18.62 20.23 -9.63
C ALA A 724 19.94 21.01 -9.48
N ALA A 725 20.76 20.58 -8.52
CA ALA A 725 22.08 21.14 -8.25
C ALA A 725 23.02 20.96 -9.45
N PRO A 726 23.96 21.90 -9.68
CA PRO A 726 24.99 21.74 -10.71
C PRO A 726 25.88 20.52 -10.45
N LEU A 727 26.32 19.86 -11.52
CA LEU A 727 27.30 18.77 -11.45
C LEU A 727 28.66 19.29 -10.96
N GLY A 728 29.30 18.56 -10.04
CA GLY A 728 30.71 18.77 -9.70
C GLY A 728 31.02 19.74 -8.55
N VAL A 729 30.06 19.97 -7.64
CA VAL A 729 30.34 20.63 -6.35
C VAL A 729 31.47 19.88 -5.63
N GLY A 730 32.42 20.60 -5.04
CA GLY A 730 33.61 20.01 -4.40
C GLY A 730 34.57 19.25 -5.32
N GLY A 731 34.37 19.26 -6.65
CA GLY A 731 35.22 18.55 -7.62
C GLY A 731 34.95 17.04 -7.75
N CYS A 732 33.85 16.53 -7.17
CA CYS A 732 33.50 15.12 -7.28
C CYS A 732 32.79 14.79 -8.59
N ASN A 733 33.30 13.79 -9.31
CA ASN A 733 32.60 13.22 -10.47
C ASN A 733 31.66 12.10 -10.01
N TYR A 734 30.37 12.38 -9.90
CA TYR A 734 29.35 11.35 -9.71
C TYR A 734 28.76 10.91 -11.06
N ASN A 735 28.41 9.63 -11.16
CA ASN A 735 27.82 9.07 -12.38
C ASN A 735 26.33 9.46 -12.43
N ASN A 736 25.96 10.42 -13.29
CA ASN A 736 24.55 10.66 -13.65
C ASN A 736 24.00 9.57 -14.61
N ASN A 737 24.44 8.30 -14.44
CA ASN A 737 24.12 7.19 -15.35
C ASN A 737 22.76 6.55 -15.08
N TYR A 738 21.96 7.13 -14.18
CA TYR A 738 20.56 6.79 -14.08
C TYR A 738 19.84 7.42 -15.28
N ASN A 739 19.85 6.71 -16.41
CA ASN A 739 18.82 6.82 -17.45
C ASN A 739 17.48 6.34 -16.87
N LEU A 740 17.07 6.90 -15.73
CA LEU A 740 15.72 6.77 -15.24
C LEU A 740 14.84 7.55 -16.21
N SER A 741 13.68 6.98 -16.51
CA SER A 741 12.65 7.64 -17.31
C SER A 741 12.53 9.13 -16.90
N PRO A 742 12.42 10.08 -17.86
CA PRO A 742 12.29 11.53 -17.59
C PRO A 742 11.19 11.92 -16.58
N TRP A 743 10.31 10.98 -16.25
CA TRP A 743 9.20 11.13 -15.30
C TRP A 743 9.56 10.74 -13.86
N ILE A 744 10.55 9.87 -13.63
CA ILE A 744 11.00 9.43 -12.30
C ILE A 744 12.01 10.43 -11.71
N THR A 745 12.89 10.99 -12.54
CA THR A 745 13.95 11.94 -12.12
C THR A 745 13.42 13.27 -11.57
N LYS A 746 12.14 13.58 -11.78
CA LYS A 746 11.49 14.79 -11.24
C LYS A 746 11.10 14.66 -9.76
N PHE A 747 11.00 13.45 -9.19
CA PHE A 747 10.43 13.24 -7.85
C PHE A 747 11.36 12.49 -6.88
N THR A 748 12.65 12.38 -7.21
CA THR A 748 13.66 11.77 -6.33
C THR A 748 14.28 12.82 -5.42
N ALA A 749 14.22 12.59 -4.11
CA ALA A 749 14.87 13.36 -3.06
C ALA A 749 15.82 12.44 -2.28
N PHE A 750 17.13 12.66 -2.40
CA PHE A 750 18.12 11.86 -1.64
C PHE A 750 18.85 12.75 -0.65
N TYR A 751 18.91 12.30 0.60
CA TYR A 751 19.49 13.04 1.71
C TYR A 751 20.60 12.26 2.41
N PHE A 752 21.68 12.95 2.74
CA PHE A 752 22.61 12.55 3.79
C PHE A 752 22.04 12.98 5.14
N VAL A 753 22.14 12.14 6.17
CA VAL A 753 21.64 12.42 7.53
C VAL A 753 22.70 12.05 8.57
N ASP A 754 22.90 12.92 9.56
CA ASP A 754 23.92 12.76 10.60
C ASP A 754 23.49 13.41 11.94
N ASN A 755 24.24 13.13 13.02
CA ASN A 755 24.13 13.75 14.35
C ASN A 755 22.72 13.77 14.94
N ILE A 756 22.04 12.64 14.87
CA ILE A 756 20.70 12.48 15.45
C ILE A 756 20.79 12.48 16.97
N SER A 757 20.02 13.36 17.61
CA SER A 757 20.07 13.58 19.05
C SER A 757 18.69 13.86 19.62
N LEU A 758 18.37 13.23 20.75
CA LEU A 758 17.14 13.44 21.50
C LEU A 758 17.47 13.76 22.96
N ILE A 759 17.25 15.01 23.34
CA ILE A 759 17.62 15.50 24.67
C ILE A 759 16.36 15.81 25.49
N PRO A 760 16.25 15.32 26.75
CA PRO A 760 15.20 15.74 27.66
C PRO A 760 15.38 17.20 28.09
N LEU A 761 14.31 17.99 27.99
CA LEU A 761 14.34 19.41 28.35
C LEU A 761 14.11 19.65 29.85
N ASN A 762 13.59 18.67 30.60
CA ASN A 762 13.41 18.72 32.07
C ASN A 762 12.74 20.02 32.56
N SER A 763 11.67 20.48 31.89
CA SER A 763 10.95 21.74 32.14
C SER A 763 11.68 23.03 31.74
N GLY A 764 12.90 22.91 31.23
CA GLY A 764 13.70 23.99 30.68
C GLY A 764 13.27 24.37 29.26
N SER A 765 13.29 25.66 28.91
CA SER A 765 12.98 26.10 27.54
C SER A 765 13.65 27.43 27.17
N ILE A 766 13.83 27.62 25.86
CA ILE A 766 14.13 28.91 25.25
C ILE A 766 12.86 29.42 24.60
N ASN A 767 12.35 30.55 25.08
CA ASN A 767 11.14 31.17 24.58
C ASN A 767 11.46 32.43 23.77
N LEU A 768 12.32 32.29 22.75
CA LEU A 768 12.63 33.39 21.85
C LEU A 768 11.41 33.72 20.97
N PRO A 769 11.28 34.97 20.48
CA PRO A 769 10.25 35.30 19.52
C PRO A 769 10.43 34.49 18.24
N GLY A 770 9.35 33.86 17.75
CA GLY A 770 9.41 33.07 16.51
C GLY A 770 9.70 33.89 15.24
N SER A 771 9.50 35.21 15.27
CA SER A 771 9.83 36.12 14.17
C SER A 771 10.12 37.54 14.66
N ILE A 772 11.04 38.25 13.99
CA ILE A 772 11.34 39.67 14.22
C ILE A 772 11.61 40.41 12.90
N CYS A 773 11.45 41.74 12.90
CA CYS A 773 11.76 42.56 11.73
C CYS A 773 13.27 42.76 11.54
N ASN A 774 13.71 42.87 10.30
CA ASN A 774 15.06 43.33 9.97
C ASN A 774 15.28 44.74 10.55
N GLY A 775 16.32 44.91 11.37
CA GLY A 775 16.59 46.13 12.15
C GLY A 775 16.12 46.08 13.62
N GLN A 776 15.29 45.11 14.02
CA GLN A 776 14.94 44.89 15.43
C GLN A 776 15.95 43.96 16.10
N ASN A 777 16.47 44.37 17.26
CA ASN A 777 17.46 43.60 18.02
C ASN A 777 16.89 43.13 19.36
N LEU A 778 17.28 41.92 19.79
CA LEU A 778 16.97 41.39 21.12
C LEU A 778 18.17 41.63 22.03
N ASN A 779 18.07 42.55 22.98
CA ASN A 779 19.24 43.06 23.72
C ASN A 779 19.72 42.16 24.87
N SER A 780 18.91 41.21 25.34
CA SER A 780 19.29 40.25 26.39
C SER A 780 18.60 38.91 26.16
N LEU A 781 19.30 37.99 25.53
CA LEU A 781 18.77 36.65 25.23
C LEU A 781 18.57 35.80 26.48
N GLY A 782 19.32 36.10 27.55
CA GLY A 782 19.16 35.44 28.85
C GLY A 782 17.76 35.57 29.44
N ASN A 783 17.02 36.64 29.11
CA ASN A 783 15.65 36.86 29.57
C ASN A 783 14.63 35.89 28.96
N TYR A 784 15.01 35.19 27.89
CA TYR A 784 14.16 34.22 27.21
C TYR A 784 14.45 32.77 27.64
N LEU A 785 15.33 32.59 28.63
CA LEU A 785 15.62 31.32 29.26
C LEU A 785 14.63 31.07 30.40
N ASN A 786 13.92 29.94 30.36
CA ASN A 786 13.05 29.50 31.44
C ASN A 786 13.57 28.18 32.03
N ASN A 787 13.73 28.12 33.35
CA ASN A 787 14.14 26.91 34.08
C ASN A 787 15.41 26.22 33.54
N ILE A 788 16.34 26.98 32.96
CA ILE A 788 17.67 26.53 32.51
C ILE A 788 18.74 27.47 33.04
N ALA A 789 19.95 26.95 33.24
CA ALA A 789 21.08 27.72 33.76
C ALA A 789 21.38 28.89 32.82
N THR A 790 21.63 30.09 33.37
CA THR A 790 21.92 31.32 32.58
C THR A 790 23.40 31.46 32.22
N THR A 791 24.25 30.57 32.71
CA THR A 791 25.71 30.55 32.48
C THR A 791 26.12 29.93 31.14
N GLY A 792 25.16 29.46 30.35
CA GLY A 792 25.40 28.90 29.01
C GLY A 792 25.77 29.96 27.96
N VAL A 793 26.07 29.45 26.76
CA VAL A 793 26.56 30.22 25.62
C VAL A 793 25.51 30.21 24.52
N PHE A 794 25.06 31.40 24.09
CA PHE A 794 24.27 31.53 22.87
C PHE A 794 25.19 31.57 21.65
N SER A 795 24.80 30.90 20.57
CA SER A 795 25.50 30.99 19.28
C SER A 795 24.52 30.95 18.10
N GLY A 796 24.97 31.42 16.94
CA GLY A 796 24.15 31.57 15.74
C GLY A 796 24.46 32.88 15.01
N LEU A 797 24.04 32.98 13.74
CA LEU A 797 24.20 34.21 12.98
C LEU A 797 23.43 35.37 13.64
N GLY A 798 24.07 36.52 13.75
CA GLY A 798 23.49 37.70 14.42
C GLY A 798 23.59 37.67 15.95
N ILE A 799 24.11 36.61 16.57
CA ILE A 799 24.39 36.61 18.01
C ILE A 799 25.65 37.43 18.29
N THR A 800 25.55 38.37 19.23
CA THR A 800 26.68 39.18 19.69
C THR A 800 26.79 39.13 21.21
N LEU A 801 28.02 39.09 21.73
CA LEU A 801 28.31 39.14 23.16
C LEU A 801 29.01 40.46 23.49
N LEU A 802 28.37 41.31 24.28
CA LEU A 802 28.95 42.56 24.76
C LEU A 802 28.75 42.65 26.28
N ASN A 803 29.82 42.90 27.03
CA ASN A 803 29.80 43.02 28.49
C ASN A 803 29.15 41.82 29.20
N GLY A 804 29.32 40.61 28.67
CA GLY A 804 28.75 39.38 29.24
C GLY A 804 27.26 39.15 28.94
N ILE A 805 26.62 40.02 28.15
CA ILE A 805 25.21 39.88 27.75
C ILE A 805 25.14 39.47 26.28
N TYR A 806 24.47 38.36 26.01
CA TYR A 806 24.16 37.92 24.65
C TYR A 806 22.96 38.68 24.09
N SER A 807 23.07 39.17 22.87
CA SER A 807 22.01 39.83 22.11
C SER A 807 21.89 39.24 20.70
N PHE A 808 20.73 39.39 20.06
CA PHE A 808 20.51 39.03 18.66
C PHE A 808 20.31 40.28 17.82
N ASN A 809 21.13 40.45 16.79
CA ASN A 809 21.08 41.53 15.82
C ASN A 809 20.54 41.01 14.49
N SER A 810 19.30 41.38 14.15
CA SER A 810 18.63 40.94 12.92
C SER A 810 19.31 41.44 11.65
N THR A 811 19.95 42.62 11.70
CA THR A 811 20.63 43.19 10.53
C THR A 811 21.89 42.39 10.20
N ILE A 812 22.62 41.93 11.22
CA ILE A 812 23.78 41.04 11.07
C ILE A 812 23.32 39.63 10.66
N ALA A 813 22.21 39.14 11.24
CA ALA A 813 21.67 37.83 10.90
C ALA A 813 21.17 37.76 9.44
N GLY A 814 20.69 38.88 8.90
CA GLY A 814 20.06 38.99 7.57
C GLY A 814 18.65 38.39 7.54
N LEU A 815 17.97 38.48 6.39
CA LEU A 815 16.62 37.94 6.20
C LEU A 815 16.59 36.40 6.22
N GLY A 816 15.42 35.84 6.52
CA GLY A 816 15.14 34.40 6.53
C GLY A 816 15.16 33.77 7.93
N THR A 817 14.98 32.44 8.00
CA THR A 817 15.03 31.68 9.26
C THR A 817 16.46 31.57 9.76
N LYS A 818 16.67 31.88 11.04
CA LYS A 818 17.97 31.83 11.73
C LYS A 818 17.89 30.88 12.90
N LEU A 819 18.78 29.90 12.91
CA LEU A 819 18.92 28.96 14.00
C LEU A 819 19.79 29.57 15.10
N ILE A 820 19.22 29.68 16.30
CA ILE A 820 19.93 30.07 17.51
C ILE A 820 20.11 28.82 18.35
N SER A 821 21.33 28.59 18.85
CA SER A 821 21.60 27.53 19.81
C SER A 821 22.01 28.12 21.16
N TYR A 822 21.75 27.34 22.20
CA TYR A 822 22.20 27.63 23.55
C TYR A 822 22.79 26.38 24.18
N SER A 823 24.08 26.46 24.53
CA SER A 823 24.80 25.35 25.16
C SER A 823 25.02 25.66 26.64
N TYR A 824 24.59 24.77 27.53
CA TYR A 824 24.73 24.92 28.98
C TYR A 824 25.00 23.58 29.66
N THR A 825 25.51 23.61 30.89
CA THR A 825 25.62 22.42 31.73
C THR A 825 24.35 22.27 32.54
N ASN A 826 23.64 21.16 32.38
CA ASN A 826 22.41 20.90 33.15
C ASN A 826 22.73 20.53 34.61
N ILE A 827 21.69 20.40 35.44
CA ILE A 827 21.82 20.08 36.87
C ILE A 827 22.51 18.73 37.15
N SER A 828 22.59 17.86 36.15
CA SER A 828 23.26 16.55 36.24
C SER A 828 24.72 16.60 35.76
N GLY A 829 25.26 17.79 35.45
CA GLY A 829 26.63 17.97 35.00
C GLY A 829 26.85 17.70 33.51
N ASN A 830 25.80 17.44 32.73
CA ASN A 830 25.92 17.14 31.30
C ASN A 830 25.83 18.42 30.47
N GLN A 831 26.69 18.52 29.44
CA GLN A 831 26.60 19.57 28.45
C GLN A 831 25.38 19.30 27.55
N VAL A 832 24.46 20.26 27.49
CA VAL A 832 23.22 20.21 26.69
C VAL A 832 23.22 21.38 25.73
N THR A 833 22.87 21.13 24.48
CA THR A 833 22.60 22.18 23.50
C THR A 833 21.16 22.08 23.04
N ILE A 834 20.46 23.20 23.10
CA ILE A 834 19.08 23.34 22.61
C ILE A 834 19.01 24.42 21.55
N TYR A 835 18.07 24.28 20.64
CA TYR A 835 17.94 25.07 19.43
C TYR A 835 16.58 25.77 19.36
N HIS A 836 16.55 26.95 18.74
CA HIS A 836 15.34 27.73 18.48
C HIS A 836 15.47 28.48 17.15
N ASN A 837 14.41 28.49 16.35
CA ASN A 837 14.37 29.21 15.08
C ASN A 837 13.74 30.60 15.26
N ILE A 838 14.40 31.63 14.73
CA ILE A 838 13.86 33.00 14.62
C ILE A 838 13.76 33.36 13.14
N VAL A 839 12.58 33.76 12.66
CA VAL A 839 12.39 34.27 11.30
C VAL A 839 12.67 35.77 11.26
N VAL A 840 13.66 36.21 10.48
CA VAL A 840 13.93 37.64 10.22
C VAL A 840 13.27 38.06 8.92
N SER A 841 12.28 38.94 9.00
CA SER A 841 11.49 39.38 7.84
C SER A 841 11.80 40.82 7.45
N ASP A 842 11.68 41.14 6.16
CA ASP A 842 11.74 42.54 5.71
C ASP A 842 10.41 43.23 6.07
N CYS A 843 10.50 44.26 6.90
CA CYS A 843 9.35 45.03 7.35
C CYS A 843 9.23 46.38 6.59
N SER A 844 10.02 46.59 5.53
CA SER A 844 10.05 47.85 4.79
C SER A 844 9.01 47.93 3.66
N SER A 845 7.72 48.00 4.04
CA SER A 845 6.70 48.85 3.38
C SER A 845 5.31 48.58 3.96
N ILE A 846 4.89 49.29 5.01
CA ILE A 846 3.46 49.30 5.41
C ILE A 846 3.04 50.68 5.90
N SER A 847 2.27 51.40 5.08
CA SER A 847 1.49 52.57 5.50
C SER A 847 0.19 52.11 6.14
N CYS A 848 -0.32 52.84 7.15
CA CYS A 848 -1.62 52.53 7.74
C CYS A 848 -2.69 52.47 6.63
N PRO A 849 -3.56 51.44 6.62
CA PRO A 849 -4.61 51.35 5.61
C PRO A 849 -5.41 52.64 5.56
N GLY A 850 -5.83 53.04 4.35
CA GLY A 850 -6.61 54.26 4.11
C GLY A 850 -7.82 54.30 5.03
N SER A 851 -8.73 53.35 4.87
CA SER A 851 -9.88 53.18 5.75
C SER A 851 -10.04 51.71 6.14
N LEU A 852 -10.62 51.46 7.32
CA LEU A 852 -11.00 50.11 7.77
C LEU A 852 -12.52 50.00 7.86
N ILE A 853 -13.04 48.85 7.46
CA ILE A 853 -14.46 48.53 7.58
C ILE A 853 -14.58 47.20 8.35
N PHE A 854 -15.35 47.21 9.45
CA PHE A 854 -15.59 46.02 10.26
C PHE A 854 -16.97 45.44 9.99
N ASN A 855 -17.01 44.30 9.29
CA ASN A 855 -18.25 43.62 8.90
C ASN A 855 -18.68 42.49 9.84
N ASN A 856 -17.91 42.20 10.90
CA ASN A 856 -18.17 41.07 11.81
C ASN A 856 -17.90 41.43 13.28
N PRO A 857 -18.56 40.75 14.25
CA PRO A 857 -18.28 40.84 15.67
C PRO A 857 -16.81 40.55 15.99
N GLN A 858 -16.23 41.32 16.93
CA GLN A 858 -14.80 41.20 17.24
C GLN A 858 -14.56 40.32 18.47
N THR A 859 -13.66 39.34 18.31
CA THR A 859 -13.32 38.33 19.32
C THR A 859 -11.90 38.47 19.87
N VAL A 860 -11.11 39.41 19.33
CA VAL A 860 -9.68 39.53 19.65
C VAL A 860 -9.45 40.47 20.84
N THR A 861 -8.71 39.99 21.84
CA THR A 861 -8.44 40.72 23.09
C THR A 861 -7.23 41.65 22.97
N GLY A 862 -7.34 42.87 23.51
CA GLY A 862 -6.20 43.80 23.69
C GLY A 862 -5.68 44.57 22.47
N VAL A 863 -6.38 44.58 21.33
CA VAL A 863 -5.90 45.23 20.08
C VAL A 863 -6.28 46.71 20.00
N THR A 864 -5.41 47.51 19.37
CA THR A 864 -5.70 48.87 18.86
C THR A 864 -5.70 48.85 17.34
N TYR A 865 -6.79 49.28 16.72
CA TYR A 865 -6.89 49.41 15.26
C TYR A 865 -6.59 50.85 14.83
N GLN A 866 -5.79 51.04 13.78
CA GLN A 866 -5.43 52.36 13.25
C GLN A 866 -5.69 52.44 11.74
N ALA A 867 -6.33 53.52 11.28
CA ALA A 867 -6.50 53.86 9.87
C ALA A 867 -6.04 55.30 9.62
N SER A 868 -5.50 55.59 8.42
CA SER A 868 -5.04 56.94 8.08
C SER A 868 -6.19 57.90 7.76
N ASN A 869 -7.34 57.39 7.32
CA ASN A 869 -8.55 58.15 6.96
C ASN A 869 -9.72 57.81 7.89
N SER A 870 -10.38 56.66 7.74
CA SER A 870 -11.61 56.36 8.51
C SER A 870 -11.73 54.92 9.01
N ILE A 871 -12.51 54.71 10.07
CA ILE A 871 -12.97 53.39 10.53
C ILE A 871 -14.49 53.38 10.55
N ILE A 872 -15.13 52.40 9.91
CA ILE A 872 -16.60 52.24 9.87
C ILE A 872 -16.96 50.84 10.34
N THR A 873 -17.89 50.70 11.29
CA THR A 873 -18.43 49.39 11.69
C THR A 873 -19.74 49.11 10.96
N ASP A 874 -20.08 47.84 10.78
CA ASP A 874 -21.38 47.41 10.25
C ASP A 874 -22.50 47.55 11.29
N THR A 875 -23.75 47.49 10.84
CA THR A 875 -24.94 47.34 11.66
C THR A 875 -24.86 46.09 12.55
N ASN A 876 -25.22 46.23 13.83
CA ASN A 876 -25.11 45.16 14.85
C ASN A 876 -23.66 44.77 15.24
N TYR A 877 -22.70 45.68 15.09
CA TYR A 877 -21.32 45.45 15.53
C TYR A 877 -21.22 45.19 17.04
N LEU A 878 -20.71 44.01 17.42
CA LEU A 878 -20.62 43.57 18.81
C LEU A 878 -19.17 43.51 19.30
N VAL A 879 -18.91 44.16 20.44
CA VAL A 879 -17.64 44.07 21.18
C VAL A 879 -17.82 43.15 22.39
N ASN A 880 -17.11 42.03 22.42
CA ASN A 880 -17.15 41.07 23.54
C ASN A 880 -16.39 41.58 24.78
N ALA A 881 -16.78 41.07 25.95
CA ALA A 881 -16.17 41.42 27.23
C ALA A 881 -14.64 41.15 27.21
N GLY A 882 -13.83 42.16 27.55
CA GLY A 882 -12.36 42.10 27.53
C GLY A 882 -11.69 42.24 26.15
N SER A 883 -12.47 42.43 25.09
CA SER A 883 -11.98 42.55 23.71
C SER A 883 -12.01 43.99 23.22
N ILE A 884 -10.97 44.40 22.49
CA ILE A 884 -10.70 45.75 21.95
C ILE A 884 -10.45 46.85 23.00
N LYS A 885 -9.32 47.57 22.87
CA LYS A 885 -9.02 48.76 23.70
C LYS A 885 -9.24 50.08 22.98
N THR A 886 -8.89 50.21 21.69
CA THR A 886 -8.95 51.51 20.97
C THR A 886 -9.17 51.39 19.46
N LEU A 887 -10.06 52.22 18.89
CA LEU A 887 -10.15 52.53 17.46
C LEU A 887 -9.58 53.93 17.20
N LYS A 888 -8.58 54.05 16.32
CA LYS A 888 -7.97 55.34 15.94
C LYS A 888 -8.07 55.59 14.45
N ALA A 889 -8.58 56.73 14.04
CA ALA A 889 -8.63 57.13 12.64
C ALA A 889 -8.22 58.59 12.48
N GLY A 890 -7.59 58.93 11.36
CA GLY A 890 -7.18 60.31 11.08
C GLY A 890 -8.35 61.29 10.96
N ASN A 891 -9.47 60.85 10.36
CA ASN A 891 -10.61 61.72 10.04
C ASN A 891 -11.92 61.31 10.72
N SER A 892 -12.29 60.02 10.74
CA SER A 892 -13.55 59.59 11.37
C SER A 892 -13.54 58.16 11.92
N VAL A 893 -14.23 57.94 13.04
CA VAL A 893 -14.63 56.62 13.53
C VAL A 893 -16.16 56.61 13.61
N THR A 894 -16.81 55.80 12.78
CA THR A 894 -18.27 55.72 12.67
C THR A 894 -18.76 54.37 13.16
N LEU A 895 -19.59 54.40 14.20
CA LEU A 895 -20.32 53.23 14.68
C LEU A 895 -21.71 53.21 14.04
N SER A 896 -22.00 52.18 13.25
CA SER A 896 -23.32 52.01 12.63
C SER A 896 -24.40 51.63 13.67
N PRO A 897 -25.70 51.82 13.37
CA PRO A 897 -26.80 51.53 14.29
C PRO A 897 -26.76 50.12 14.89
N ASN A 898 -27.28 49.97 16.12
CA ASN A 898 -27.28 48.74 16.91
C ASN A 898 -25.89 48.20 17.28
N SER A 899 -24.86 49.05 17.30
CA SER A 899 -23.55 48.66 17.86
C SER A 899 -23.63 48.46 19.38
N GLU A 900 -23.21 47.30 19.88
CA GLU A 900 -23.30 46.92 21.29
C GLU A 900 -21.93 46.62 21.91
N VAL A 901 -21.71 47.13 23.12
CA VAL A 901 -20.53 46.82 23.94
C VAL A 901 -20.98 46.06 25.19
N LYS A 902 -20.57 44.79 25.33
CA LYS A 902 -20.96 43.99 26.50
C LYS A 902 -20.29 44.50 27.78
N ALA A 903 -21.07 44.82 28.81
CA ALA A 903 -20.56 45.38 30.07
C ALA A 903 -19.94 44.31 30.99
N ASN A 904 -18.70 44.54 31.45
CA ASN A 904 -18.11 43.94 32.65
C ASN A 904 -17.12 44.94 33.31
N SER A 905 -16.58 44.62 34.50
CA SER A 905 -15.66 45.48 35.27
C SER A 905 -14.32 45.82 34.62
N THR A 906 -14.04 45.31 33.41
CA THR A 906 -12.78 45.52 32.65
C THR A 906 -12.99 46.06 31.23
N SER A 907 -14.22 46.37 30.84
CA SER A 907 -14.55 46.77 29.47
C SER A 907 -14.33 48.26 29.26
N ASN A 908 -13.28 48.63 28.50
CA ASN A 908 -12.99 50.00 28.09
C ASN A 908 -12.90 50.07 26.56
N PHE A 909 -13.87 50.74 25.94
CA PHE A 909 -13.92 50.97 24.49
C PHE A 909 -13.62 52.45 24.22
N THR A 910 -12.53 52.73 23.51
CA THR A 910 -12.15 54.10 23.14
C THR A 910 -12.19 54.26 21.62
N ALA A 911 -12.95 55.25 21.13
CA ALA A 911 -12.88 55.71 19.74
C ALA A 911 -12.23 57.09 19.72
N GLN A 912 -11.17 57.26 18.94
CA GLN A 912 -10.35 58.48 18.97
C GLN A 912 -10.02 58.93 17.54
N ILE A 913 -10.17 60.23 17.29
CA ILE A 913 -9.61 60.87 16.09
C ILE A 913 -8.17 61.26 16.40
N ALA A 914 -7.22 60.60 15.75
CA ALA A 914 -5.80 60.83 15.97
C ALA A 914 -5.01 60.40 14.73
N ASN A 915 -3.94 61.13 14.42
CA ASN A 915 -3.00 60.74 13.39
C ASN A 915 -2.43 59.35 13.70
N CYS A 916 -2.23 58.53 12.66
CA CYS A 916 -1.68 57.19 12.82
C CYS A 916 -0.25 57.29 13.41
N THR A 917 -0.04 56.77 14.62
CA THR A 917 1.27 56.77 15.30
C THR A 917 1.73 55.34 15.52
N GLN A 918 2.90 54.98 14.95
CA GLN A 918 3.45 53.62 15.02
C GLN A 918 3.94 53.29 16.43
N THR A 919 3.08 52.63 17.20
CA THR A 919 3.50 51.80 18.33
C THR A 919 2.70 50.50 18.29
N SER A 920 3.36 49.44 17.81
CA SER A 920 3.02 48.03 17.99
C SER A 920 1.57 47.63 17.69
N ALA A 921 1.25 47.43 16.42
CA ALA A 921 0.11 46.63 15.98
C ALA A 921 0.47 45.89 14.69
N ARG A 922 0.03 44.63 14.54
CA ARG A 922 0.07 43.91 13.26
C ARG A 922 -0.67 44.77 12.23
N ILE A 923 0.02 45.14 11.15
CA ILE A 923 -0.62 45.72 9.97
C ILE A 923 -0.56 44.66 8.87
N ALA A 924 -1.71 44.34 8.30
CA ALA A 924 -1.85 43.59 7.06
C ALA A 924 -1.17 44.38 5.92
N GLY A 925 -0.32 43.74 5.14
CA GLY A 925 0.42 44.35 4.03
C GLY A 925 -0.47 44.90 2.92
N ASN A 926 0.02 45.88 2.17
CA ASN A 926 -0.70 46.59 1.11
C ASN A 926 -0.57 45.89 -0.27
N ASN A 927 -1.72 45.81 -0.96
CA ASN A 927 -1.92 45.78 -2.42
C ASN A 927 -1.11 44.77 -3.24
N ILE A 928 -1.30 43.49 -2.93
CA ILE A 928 -1.64 42.52 -3.97
C ILE A 928 -3.16 42.37 -3.88
N ILE A 929 -3.80 41.92 -4.96
CA ILE A 929 -4.96 41.03 -4.80
C ILE A 929 -4.41 39.81 -4.02
N GLU A 930 -4.30 39.94 -2.70
CA GLU A 930 -4.22 38.81 -1.77
C GLU A 930 -5.70 38.40 -1.62
N ASP A 931 -6.23 37.33 -2.24
CA ASP A 931 -5.70 35.98 -2.17
C ASP A 931 -4.70 35.84 -1.03
N LEU A 932 -5.23 36.15 0.16
CA LEU A 932 -4.81 35.50 1.39
C LEU A 932 -4.55 34.03 1.03
N PRO A 933 -3.51 33.39 1.58
CA PRO A 933 -3.51 31.94 1.55
C PRO A 933 -4.90 31.53 2.02
N ILE A 934 -5.56 30.68 1.24
CA ILE A 934 -6.56 29.80 1.78
C ILE A 934 -5.81 29.05 2.89
N GLU A 935 -5.73 29.65 4.10
CA GLU A 935 -5.95 28.89 5.31
C GLU A 935 -7.20 28.11 4.94
N LYS A 936 -7.03 26.79 4.76
CA LYS A 936 -8.17 25.88 4.70
C LYS A 936 -9.06 26.35 5.84
N GLY A 937 -10.14 27.04 5.46
CA GLY A 937 -10.99 27.73 6.41
C GLY A 937 -11.35 26.69 7.44
N ASN A 938 -11.26 27.05 8.72
CA ASN A 938 -11.93 26.25 9.72
C ASN A 938 -13.36 26.09 9.21
N VAL A 939 -13.71 24.88 8.77
CA VAL A 939 -15.05 24.57 8.29
C VAL A 939 -15.95 24.82 9.49
N GLU A 940 -16.77 25.86 9.43
CA GLU A 940 -17.60 26.27 10.55
C GLU A 940 -19.06 25.93 10.24
N ILE A 941 -19.74 25.37 11.23
CA ILE A 941 -21.18 25.10 11.17
C ILE A 941 -21.92 26.13 12.02
N VAL A 942 -22.79 26.89 11.36
CA VAL A 942 -23.71 27.84 12.00
C VAL A 942 -25.14 27.29 11.89
N ILE A 943 -25.85 27.22 13.01
CA ILE A 943 -27.26 26.81 13.06
C ILE A 943 -28.11 27.94 13.64
N TYR A 944 -29.10 28.41 12.87
CA TYR A 944 -29.93 29.55 13.29
C TYR A 944 -31.36 29.55 12.69
N PRO A 945 -32.38 30.02 13.43
CA PRO A 945 -32.33 30.31 14.87
C PRO A 945 -32.13 29.02 15.69
N ASN A 946 -31.54 29.14 16.88
CA ASN A 946 -31.43 28.04 17.85
C ASN A 946 -31.43 28.63 19.28
N PRO A 947 -32.52 28.53 20.06
CA PRO A 947 -33.71 27.71 19.81
C PRO A 947 -34.56 28.13 18.59
N PHE A 948 -35.34 27.21 18.03
CA PHE A 948 -36.23 27.44 16.87
C PHE A 948 -37.67 26.98 17.15
N GLU A 949 -38.66 27.59 16.46
CA GLU A 949 -40.08 27.18 16.57
C GLU A 949 -40.52 26.27 15.41
N LYS A 950 -40.37 26.71 14.16
CA LYS A 950 -40.86 25.97 12.96
C LYS A 950 -39.76 25.53 12.01
N MET A 951 -38.70 26.31 11.89
CA MET A 951 -37.61 26.05 10.94
C MET A 951 -36.29 26.57 11.49
N PHE A 952 -35.20 25.94 11.06
CA PHE A 952 -33.84 26.40 11.32
C PHE A 952 -32.96 26.13 10.11
N ASN A 953 -31.92 26.93 9.95
CA ASN A 953 -30.94 26.81 8.88
C ASN A 953 -29.68 26.13 9.40
N ILE A 954 -29.08 25.29 8.57
CA ILE A 954 -27.73 24.76 8.78
C ILE A 954 -26.87 25.33 7.66
N GLN A 955 -25.89 26.15 8.03
CA GLN A 955 -24.94 26.76 7.10
C GLN A 955 -23.54 26.25 7.40
N VAL A 956 -22.85 25.80 6.36
CA VAL A 956 -21.42 25.46 6.37
C VAL A 956 -20.68 26.64 5.76
N VAL A 957 -19.70 27.17 6.47
CA VAL A 957 -18.82 28.23 5.96
C VAL A 957 -17.47 27.60 5.63
N GLY A 958 -17.08 27.67 4.36
CA GLY A 958 -15.81 27.13 3.86
C GLY A 958 -15.86 25.68 3.33
N ASP A 959 -17.04 25.07 3.22
CA ASP A 959 -17.26 23.76 2.55
C ASP A 959 -18.76 23.60 2.16
N GLU A 960 -19.12 22.48 1.52
CA GLU A 960 -20.49 22.08 1.19
C GLU A 960 -21.00 20.98 2.15
N LEU A 961 -22.30 21.00 2.46
CA LEU A 961 -22.95 19.89 3.16
C LEU A 961 -22.94 18.64 2.27
N SER A 962 -22.57 17.50 2.82
CA SER A 962 -22.74 16.17 2.19
C SER A 962 -23.88 15.39 2.85
N LYS A 963 -23.98 15.45 4.19
CA LYS A 963 -24.97 14.68 4.98
C LYS A 963 -25.43 15.43 6.23
N ILE A 964 -26.70 15.28 6.59
CA ILE A 964 -27.27 15.77 7.85
C ILE A 964 -28.07 14.65 8.52
N LYS A 965 -27.78 14.39 9.80
CA LYS A 965 -28.52 13.47 10.66
C LYS A 965 -29.05 14.18 11.90
N VAL A 966 -30.36 14.11 12.16
CA VAL A 966 -30.98 14.62 13.39
C VAL A 966 -31.41 13.45 14.26
N ALA A 967 -30.99 13.42 15.53
CA ALA A 967 -31.31 12.38 16.49
C ALA A 967 -31.77 12.95 17.84
N THR A 968 -32.52 12.16 18.61
CA THR A 968 -32.80 12.43 20.02
C THR A 968 -31.54 12.23 20.89
N LEU A 969 -31.57 12.68 22.15
CA LEU A 969 -30.43 12.54 23.07
C LEU A 969 -30.07 11.08 23.41
N ASP A 970 -31.02 10.14 23.30
CA ASP A 970 -30.81 8.69 23.44
C ASP A 970 -30.31 8.02 22.15
N GLY A 971 -30.03 8.79 21.09
CA GLY A 971 -29.41 8.31 19.86
C GLY A 971 -30.39 7.79 18.79
N LYS A 972 -31.71 7.91 18.99
CA LYS A 972 -32.70 7.55 17.97
C LYS A 972 -32.69 8.57 16.84
N ILE A 973 -32.32 8.12 15.63
CA ILE A 973 -32.29 8.95 14.42
C ILE A 973 -33.73 9.27 13.98
N ILE A 974 -34.02 10.56 13.81
CA ILE A 974 -35.30 11.08 13.33
C ILE A 974 -35.21 11.44 11.84
N TYR A 975 -34.07 11.98 11.39
CA TYR A 975 -33.82 12.33 9.99
C TYR A 975 -32.40 11.95 9.58
N ASP A 976 -32.23 11.46 8.34
CA ASP A 976 -30.95 11.16 7.69
C ASP A 976 -31.04 11.60 6.22
N ILE A 977 -30.38 12.70 5.90
CA ILE A 977 -30.41 13.35 4.58
C ILE A 977 -29.01 13.24 3.99
N GLN A 978 -28.89 12.70 2.77
CA GLN A 978 -27.62 12.38 2.11
C GLN A 978 -27.52 13.04 0.72
N ASN A 979 -26.31 13.03 0.15
CA ASN A 979 -26.00 13.57 -1.18
C ASN A 979 -26.38 15.05 -1.34
N LEU A 980 -26.09 15.84 -0.31
CA LEU A 980 -26.20 17.29 -0.39
C LEU A 980 -24.96 17.84 -1.13
N GLU A 981 -25.15 18.94 -1.85
CA GLU A 981 -24.08 19.73 -2.48
C GLU A 981 -24.48 21.22 -2.39
N LYS A 982 -24.71 21.68 -1.16
CA LYS A 982 -25.16 23.05 -0.87
C LYS A 982 -24.49 23.57 0.39
N GLU A 983 -24.14 24.86 0.40
CA GLU A 983 -23.54 25.52 1.57
C GLU A 983 -24.56 25.78 2.69
N THR A 984 -25.84 25.89 2.37
CA THR A 984 -26.93 26.10 3.35
C THR A 984 -28.10 25.17 3.07
N TYR A 985 -28.61 24.53 4.12
CA TYR A 985 -29.82 23.72 4.10
C TYR A 985 -30.86 24.26 5.08
N ILE A 986 -32.08 24.47 4.59
CA ILE A 986 -33.21 24.93 5.39
C ILE A 986 -33.98 23.72 5.90
N PHE A 987 -33.98 23.52 7.21
CA PHE A 987 -34.70 22.42 7.85
C PHE A 987 -36.07 22.93 8.34
N GLN A 988 -37.14 22.48 7.68
CA GLN A 988 -38.52 22.74 8.13
C GLN A 988 -38.99 21.59 9.00
N SER A 989 -39.42 21.92 10.22
CA SER A 989 -39.70 20.97 11.29
C SER A 989 -41.07 21.29 11.88
N GLU A 990 -42.13 20.95 11.14
CA GLU A 990 -43.49 21.03 11.68
C GLU A 990 -43.80 19.85 12.62
N ILE A 991 -43.01 18.77 12.56
CA ILE A 991 -43.32 17.48 13.18
C ILE A 991 -42.42 17.12 14.38
N LEU A 992 -41.30 17.82 14.62
CA LEU A 992 -40.50 17.57 15.84
C LEU A 992 -41.27 18.06 17.08
N PRO A 993 -41.40 17.27 18.15
CA PRO A 993 -41.85 17.78 19.45
C PRO A 993 -40.92 18.84 20.04
N ASN A 994 -41.40 19.61 21.01
CA ASN A 994 -40.55 20.57 21.74
C ASN A 994 -39.53 19.77 22.58
N GLY A 995 -38.26 20.14 22.51
CA GLY A 995 -37.19 19.33 23.09
C GLY A 995 -35.80 19.62 22.53
N ILE A 996 -34.82 18.84 23.01
CA ILE A 996 -33.41 18.94 22.62
C ILE A 996 -33.05 17.81 21.67
N TYR A 997 -32.40 18.15 20.56
CA TYR A 997 -31.94 17.19 19.55
C TYR A 997 -30.45 17.39 19.24
N LEU A 998 -29.81 16.33 18.76
CA LEU A 998 -28.44 16.32 18.24
C LEU A 998 -28.48 16.29 16.72
N VAL A 999 -27.73 17.18 16.09
CA VAL A 999 -27.54 17.22 14.63
C VAL A 999 -26.08 16.87 14.34
N ASN A 1000 -25.88 15.78 13.61
CA ASN A 1000 -24.58 15.37 13.08
C ASN A 1000 -24.52 15.77 11.61
N ILE A 1001 -23.47 16.48 11.22
CA ILE A 1001 -23.31 17.06 9.89
C ILE A 1001 -21.99 16.58 9.30
N GLU A 1002 -22.04 16.06 8.08
CA GLU A 1002 -20.87 15.69 7.29
C GLU A 1002 -20.73 16.68 6.13
N THR A 1003 -19.52 17.14 5.90
CA THR A 1003 -19.18 18.02 4.79
C THR A 1003 -18.57 17.23 3.63
N LYS A 1004 -18.53 17.81 2.44
CA LYS A 1004 -18.02 17.14 1.22
C LYS A 1004 -16.56 16.70 1.35
N ASN A 1005 -15.76 17.41 2.15
CA ASN A 1005 -14.38 17.02 2.45
C ASN A 1005 -14.25 16.00 3.61
N GLY A 1006 -15.36 15.42 4.09
CA GLY A 1006 -15.38 14.37 5.11
C GLY A 1006 -15.27 14.87 6.56
N THR A 1007 -15.34 16.18 6.80
CA THR A 1007 -15.32 16.74 8.17
C THR A 1007 -16.67 16.55 8.85
N MET A 1008 -16.66 16.05 10.08
CA MET A 1008 -17.85 15.74 10.88
C MET A 1008 -18.07 16.75 12.01
N PHE A 1009 -19.30 17.25 12.17
CA PHE A 1009 -19.68 18.17 13.23
C PHE A 1009 -20.91 17.68 14.00
N ASN A 1010 -20.88 17.86 15.32
CA ASN A 1010 -22.02 17.55 16.19
C ASN A 1010 -22.50 18.84 16.87
N LYS A 1011 -23.76 19.21 16.65
CA LYS A 1011 -24.37 20.42 17.22
C LYS A 1011 -25.68 20.08 17.93
N LYS A 1012 -25.96 20.79 19.02
CA LYS A 1012 -27.23 20.69 19.75
C LYS A 1012 -28.21 21.72 19.21
N ILE A 1013 -29.45 21.29 18.94
CA ILE A 1013 -30.57 22.19 18.60
C ILE A 1013 -31.68 22.08 19.65
N ILE A 1014 -32.40 23.18 19.86
CA ILE A 1014 -33.49 23.28 20.83
C ILE A 1014 -34.75 23.71 20.07
N LYS A 1015 -35.81 22.89 20.12
CA LYS A 1015 -37.14 23.25 19.62
C LYS A 1015 -37.99 23.74 20.78
N ASN A 1016 -38.49 24.98 20.68
CA ASN A 1016 -39.31 25.62 21.71
C ASN A 1016 -40.78 25.23 21.64
#